data_AF-A0A958YWE3-F1
#
_entry.id   AF-A0A958YWE3-F1
#
_cell.length_a   1.000
_cell.length_b   1.000
_cell.length_c   1.000
_cell.angle_alpha   90.00
_cell.angle_beta   90.00
_cell.angle_gamma   90.00
#
_symmetry.space_group_name_H-M   'P 1'
#
loop_
_entity.id
_entity.type
_entity.pdbx_description
1 polymer ?
#
loop_
_entity_poly.entity_id
_entity_poly.type
_entity_poly.pdbx_seq_one_letter_code
_entity_poly.pdbx_strand_id
1 'polypeptide(L)'
;MYKFKHLLIAFLTIGVFNACVDDDFEIPKAVCNDGDMPTIKTVQDIFSSSSTTATQYTSDDAIVGYVTSNDQAGNFYKSISFQTEIGDLGFSVPIDQTDLYTIYNPGRKVYIKLKDLYTQISHDGLEIGALYEGEVGRIDINQFTNYIIPSCDDPLLENDMVKTVTIDQISDAHINTLIELSGVQFEDAAIGSTYYDADNVLGGATNWDVMDVSGNALIFRTSEYADFAGVSIPEGNGTIRGVLTKYNSDYQLIARSTDDVNLDGERKRIGFADGITGTKKSITEVRALFTGSDTTISEDIYIEGLVTMSGIDEDNLSNRNAFIQDDSGAIALRFSSANTLSRGFKVKMNLNGALLSEYNGLLQISNITQATDVEFVSEGNADPTPVVVTIAELLTGNYESQVVQINAVQFENQTGTYSGSQNITDCTDKVVVYTTSYATFAGDAYPTGNGTIYGIASEFNSAQLLLRDTNDTAGMTDDRCQPATGNTLISGLYFSEYAEGTSNNKYLEIYNGTTETIDLSGYAYPSASNGADVTGTYDFWNDFASGATIAPGGVYIIAHPSANASILAKANETYTYLSNGDDGFALVKGTQSSYVIIDMIGDWGPDPGDGWDVAGVTLATKDHTLVRKASITQSNPNWDSSRGTNVDDSEWVVKDVDDWTSLGSR
;
A
#
# COMPACT_ATOMS: atom_id res chain seq x y z
N MET A 1 24.06 -17.94 50.27
CA MET A 1 25.53 -18.07 50.22
C MET A 1 25.94 -17.57 48.84
N TYR A 2 26.20 -16.29 48.63
CA TYR A 2 27.44 -15.58 48.92
C TYR A 2 27.18 -14.10 49.27
N LYS A 3 27.98 -13.56 50.19
CA LYS A 3 27.99 -12.17 50.68
C LYS A 3 28.98 -11.34 49.87
N PHE A 4 28.63 -10.11 49.48
CA PHE A 4 29.57 -9.02 49.21
C PHE A 4 28.87 -7.69 49.59
N LYS A 5 29.07 -7.22 50.82
CA LYS A 5 30.08 -6.23 51.27
C LYS A 5 29.87 -4.83 50.68
N HIS A 6 29.29 -3.99 51.52
CA HIS A 6 29.21 -2.53 51.42
C HIS A 6 30.59 -1.91 51.20
N LEU A 7 30.70 -1.05 50.18
CA LEU A 7 31.81 -0.12 50.03
C LEU A 7 31.27 1.29 50.24
N LEU A 8 31.70 1.86 51.36
CA LEU A 8 31.57 3.24 51.79
C LEU A 8 32.44 4.10 50.86
N ILE A 9 31.85 5.06 50.12
CA ILE A 9 32.62 6.11 49.44
C ILE A 9 32.06 7.47 49.85
N ALA A 10 33.00 8.34 50.20
CA ALA A 10 32.85 9.56 50.98
C ALA A 10 32.00 10.63 50.30
N PHE A 11 31.16 11.29 51.10
CA PHE A 11 30.57 12.60 50.79
C PHE A 11 31.71 13.62 50.64
N LEU A 12 32.01 14.00 49.41
CA LEU A 12 32.85 15.15 49.11
C LEU A 12 31.97 16.40 49.25
N THR A 13 32.11 17.10 50.38
CA THR A 13 31.56 18.42 50.61
C THR A 13 32.16 19.40 49.60
N ILE A 14 31.39 19.79 48.60
CA ILE A 14 31.74 20.88 47.69
C ILE A 14 31.61 22.19 48.48
N GLY A 15 32.76 22.80 48.75
CA GLY A 15 32.84 24.14 49.33
C GLY A 15 32.32 25.16 48.33
N VAL A 16 31.34 25.95 48.76
CA VAL A 16 30.84 27.13 48.06
C VAL A 16 31.94 28.18 48.09
N PHE A 17 32.71 28.28 47.00
CA PHE A 17 33.52 29.47 46.75
C PHE A 17 32.60 30.57 46.22
N ASN A 18 32.16 31.45 47.13
CA ASN A 18 31.81 32.82 46.76
C ASN A 18 33.09 33.53 46.34
N ALA A 19 33.45 33.40 45.06
CA ALA A 19 34.27 34.37 44.38
C ALA A 19 33.30 35.25 43.58
N CYS A 20 32.77 36.30 44.22
CA CYS A 20 32.44 37.51 43.47
C CYS A 20 33.76 37.98 42.87
N VAL A 21 34.03 37.58 41.63
CA VAL A 21 34.86 38.40 40.77
C VAL A 21 33.97 39.57 40.42
N ASP A 22 34.31 40.73 40.96
CA ASP A 22 33.80 42.02 40.52
C ASP A 22 34.42 42.26 39.14
N ASP A 23 33.92 41.54 38.15
CA ASP A 23 34.20 41.78 36.75
C ASP A 23 33.33 42.97 36.32
N ASP A 24 33.60 44.13 36.93
CA ASP A 24 33.45 45.41 36.25
C ASP A 24 34.49 45.41 35.10
N PHE A 25 34.25 44.56 34.10
CA PHE A 25 34.71 44.86 32.76
C PHE A 25 34.03 46.18 32.43
N GLU A 26 34.79 47.28 32.52
CA GLU A 26 34.44 48.48 31.78
C GLU A 26 34.33 48.04 30.31
N ILE A 27 33.09 47.75 29.88
CA ILE A 27 32.73 47.59 28.48
C ILE A 27 33.32 48.83 27.81
N PRO A 28 34.21 48.69 26.79
CA PRO A 28 34.74 49.84 26.10
C PRO A 28 33.60 50.78 25.73
N LYS A 29 33.68 52.04 26.17
CA LYS A 29 32.64 53.06 25.94
C LYS A 29 32.10 52.94 24.52
N ALA A 30 30.80 52.70 24.43
CA ALA A 30 30.08 52.51 23.18
C ALA A 30 30.54 53.51 22.11
N VAL A 31 31.00 52.99 20.97
CA VAL A 31 31.12 53.79 19.75
C VAL A 31 29.68 54.04 19.28
N CYS A 32 29.05 55.06 19.84
CA CYS A 32 27.70 55.48 19.48
C CYS A 32 27.68 57.00 19.26
N ASN A 33 26.76 57.48 18.44
CA ASN A 33 26.61 58.89 18.15
C ASN A 33 25.19 59.22 17.70
N ASP A 34 24.41 59.83 18.59
CA ASP A 34 23.09 60.42 18.30
C ASP A 34 23.19 61.93 17.97
N GLY A 35 24.35 62.39 17.50
CA GLY A 35 24.55 63.77 17.05
C GLY A 35 23.70 64.13 15.82
N ASP A 36 23.90 65.33 15.28
CA ASP A 36 23.10 65.83 14.15
C ASP A 36 23.10 64.86 12.95
N MET A 37 21.95 64.23 12.72
CA MET A 37 21.69 63.38 11.56
C MET A 37 21.05 64.20 10.44
N PRO A 38 21.31 63.83 9.16
CA PRO A 38 20.58 64.39 8.04
C PRO A 38 19.09 64.02 8.10
N THR A 39 18.31 64.45 7.10
CA THR A 39 16.87 64.15 7.06
C THR A 39 16.63 62.63 7.08
N ILE A 40 15.82 62.15 8.03
CA ILE A 40 15.49 60.73 8.12
C ILE A 40 14.36 60.38 7.16
N LYS A 41 14.62 59.45 6.24
CA LYS A 41 13.66 58.81 5.34
C LYS A 41 13.20 57.48 5.92
N THR A 42 12.09 56.95 5.40
CA THR A 42 11.68 55.58 5.73
C THR A 42 12.45 54.59 4.85
N VAL A 43 12.69 53.38 5.36
CA VAL A 43 13.27 52.29 4.55
C VAL A 43 12.38 51.99 3.33
N GLN A 44 11.06 52.09 3.48
CA GLN A 44 10.10 51.91 2.39
C GLN A 44 10.30 52.93 1.26
N ASP A 45 10.58 54.20 1.57
CA ASP A 45 10.83 55.23 0.54
C ASP A 45 12.09 54.90 -0.27
N ILE A 46 13.14 54.42 0.40
CA ILE A 46 14.40 54.03 -0.23
C ILE A 46 14.20 52.77 -1.08
N PHE A 47 13.50 51.77 -0.55
CA PHE A 47 13.15 50.56 -1.29
C PHE A 47 12.36 50.90 -2.57
N SER A 48 11.29 51.69 -2.45
CA SER A 48 10.38 52.02 -3.56
C SER A 48 11.04 52.91 -4.63
N SER A 49 12.12 53.61 -4.30
CA SER A 49 12.89 54.44 -5.23
C SER A 49 14.12 53.74 -5.83
N SER A 50 14.47 52.56 -5.31
CA SER A 50 15.59 51.75 -5.80
C SER A 50 15.18 50.87 -6.98
N SER A 51 16.16 50.37 -7.72
CA SER A 51 15.95 49.49 -8.88
C SER A 51 16.97 48.36 -8.89
N THR A 52 16.85 47.40 -9.81
CA THR A 52 17.84 46.33 -9.98
C THR A 52 19.20 46.81 -10.46
N THR A 53 19.31 48.07 -10.91
CA THR A 53 20.58 48.71 -11.27
C THR A 53 21.07 49.59 -10.12
N ALA A 54 22.32 49.37 -9.68
CA ALA A 54 22.93 50.16 -8.63
C ALA A 54 22.95 51.66 -9.01
N THR A 55 22.32 52.47 -8.16
CA THR A 55 22.16 53.91 -8.40
C THR A 55 22.70 54.69 -7.21
N GLN A 56 23.52 55.70 -7.49
CA GLN A 56 24.08 56.54 -6.44
C GLN A 56 22.99 57.41 -5.80
N TYR A 57 22.94 57.43 -4.47
CA TYR A 57 22.05 58.29 -3.70
C TYR A 57 22.72 59.64 -3.45
N THR A 58 22.18 60.71 -4.03
CA THR A 58 22.84 62.04 -4.03
C THR A 58 22.36 62.99 -2.93
N SER A 59 21.18 62.74 -2.37
CA SER A 59 20.59 63.58 -1.33
C SER A 59 21.25 63.33 0.02
N ASP A 60 21.34 64.37 0.85
CA ASP A 60 21.85 64.28 2.22
C ASP A 60 20.72 63.80 3.16
N ASP A 61 20.43 62.50 3.07
CA ASP A 61 19.42 61.80 3.87
C ASP A 61 20.05 60.61 4.63
N ALA A 62 19.34 60.12 5.65
CA ALA A 62 19.65 58.87 6.33
C ALA A 62 18.38 58.03 6.54
N ILE A 63 18.55 56.74 6.84
CA ILE A 63 17.50 55.85 7.33
C ILE A 63 17.88 55.29 8.69
N VAL A 64 16.88 54.76 9.40
CA VAL A 64 17.06 54.02 10.65
C VAL A 64 16.80 52.54 10.39
N GLY A 65 17.68 51.69 10.91
CA GLY A 65 17.51 50.24 10.93
C GLY A 65 17.99 49.65 12.25
N TYR A 66 17.55 48.43 12.54
CA TYR A 66 17.97 47.64 13.68
C TYR A 66 18.73 46.42 13.19
N VAL A 67 19.89 46.15 13.79
CA VAL A 67 20.77 45.04 13.40
C VAL A 67 20.06 43.70 13.64
N THR A 68 20.00 42.85 12.61
CA THR A 68 19.42 41.49 12.71
C THR A 68 20.49 40.40 12.66
N SER A 69 21.57 40.62 11.92
CA SER A 69 22.71 39.70 11.83
C SER A 69 24.03 40.33 12.22
N ASN A 70 25.01 39.48 12.51
CA ASN A 70 26.41 39.88 12.64
C ASN A 70 27.32 38.72 12.20
N ASP A 71 28.62 38.99 12.12
CA ASP A 71 29.64 38.03 11.71
C ASP A 71 30.22 37.20 12.87
N GLN A 72 29.63 37.26 14.07
CA GLN A 72 30.17 36.65 15.28
C GLN A 72 30.39 35.15 15.14
N ALA A 73 29.39 34.44 14.60
CA ALA A 73 29.44 32.99 14.42
C ALA A 73 29.88 32.58 13.01
N GLY A 74 30.31 33.53 12.16
CA GLY A 74 30.89 33.26 10.83
C GLY A 74 29.92 32.87 9.71
N ASN A 75 28.60 32.78 9.96
CA ASN A 75 27.62 32.48 8.90
C ASN A 75 27.31 33.71 8.01
N PHE A 76 27.45 34.92 8.57
CA PHE A 76 27.44 36.17 7.81
C PHE A 76 28.86 36.65 7.63
N TYR A 77 29.24 37.00 6.40
CA TYR A 77 30.59 37.45 6.08
C TYR A 77 30.56 38.80 5.37
N LYS A 78 31.19 39.81 5.98
CA LYS A 78 31.40 41.13 5.37
C LYS A 78 30.09 41.79 4.88
N SER A 79 29.01 41.55 5.62
CA SER A 79 27.68 42.13 5.39
C SER A 79 26.90 42.10 6.69
N ILE A 80 26.05 43.10 6.91
CA ILE A 80 25.11 43.17 8.03
C ILE A 80 23.70 43.30 7.44
N SER A 81 22.77 42.50 7.96
CA SER A 81 21.35 42.65 7.69
C SER A 81 20.71 43.52 8.75
N PHE A 82 19.76 44.34 8.32
CA PHE A 82 19.02 45.27 9.14
C PHE A 82 17.53 45.17 8.82
N GLN A 83 16.70 45.57 9.77
CA GLN A 83 15.26 45.70 9.57
C GLN A 83 14.70 46.99 10.16
N THR A 84 13.48 47.34 9.75
CA THR A 84 12.65 48.30 10.49
C THR A 84 12.29 47.75 11.87
N GLU A 85 11.94 48.61 12.83
CA GLU A 85 11.70 48.26 14.24
C GLU A 85 10.86 47.00 14.44
N ILE A 86 9.76 46.90 13.70
CA ILE A 86 8.79 45.80 13.78
C ILE A 86 8.98 44.75 12.69
N GLY A 87 10.07 44.79 11.92
CA GLY A 87 10.42 43.77 10.92
C GLY A 87 9.52 43.76 9.67
N ASP A 88 8.91 44.90 9.31
CA ASP A 88 8.07 45.01 8.10
C ASP A 88 8.86 45.12 6.80
N LEU A 89 10.14 45.48 6.89
CA LEU A 89 11.04 45.56 5.74
C LEU A 89 12.49 45.43 6.20
N GLY A 90 13.29 44.66 5.47
CA GLY A 90 14.72 44.49 5.70
C GLY A 90 15.59 45.01 4.56
N PHE A 91 16.88 45.19 4.85
CA PHE A 91 17.92 45.53 3.89
C PHE A 91 19.29 45.03 4.37
N SER A 92 20.25 44.94 3.46
CA SER A 92 21.63 44.55 3.79
C SER A 92 22.62 45.65 3.43
N VAL A 93 23.74 45.67 4.16
CA VAL A 93 24.86 46.58 3.92
C VAL A 93 26.16 45.78 3.89
N PRO A 94 26.75 45.57 2.70
CA PRO A 94 28.06 44.95 2.56
C PRO A 94 29.18 45.87 3.08
N ILE A 95 30.12 45.33 3.86
CA ILE A 95 31.20 46.09 4.51
C ILE A 95 32.50 45.30 4.42
N ASP A 96 33.60 45.92 4.00
CA ASP A 96 34.90 45.23 3.85
C ASP A 96 35.65 45.10 5.18
N GLN A 97 34.96 44.65 6.22
CA GLN A 97 35.47 44.54 7.57
C GLN A 97 34.99 43.25 8.25
N THR A 98 35.79 42.74 9.18
CA THR A 98 35.44 41.62 10.08
C THR A 98 35.30 42.12 11.52
N ASP A 99 34.81 41.25 12.38
CA ASP A 99 34.55 41.54 13.80
C ASP A 99 33.51 42.66 14.00
N LEU A 100 32.57 42.76 13.06
CA LEU A 100 31.49 43.75 13.08
C LEU A 100 30.58 43.57 14.29
N TYR A 101 30.46 42.34 14.82
CA TYR A 101 29.74 42.01 16.05
C TYR A 101 30.24 42.75 17.30
N THR A 102 31.43 43.38 17.26
CA THR A 102 31.95 44.16 18.40
C THR A 102 31.32 45.56 18.50
N ILE A 103 30.72 46.04 17.41
CA ILE A 103 30.11 47.38 17.30
C ILE A 103 28.61 47.27 17.02
N TYR A 104 28.22 46.32 16.16
CA TYR A 104 26.86 46.13 15.67
C TYR A 104 26.28 44.82 16.21
N ASN A 105 25.83 44.87 17.45
CA ASN A 105 25.19 43.74 18.11
C ASN A 105 23.71 43.66 17.68
N PRO A 106 23.10 42.47 17.60
CA PRO A 106 21.67 42.33 17.32
C PRO A 106 20.81 43.23 18.21
N GLY A 107 19.76 43.80 17.63
CA GLY A 107 18.87 44.75 18.30
C GLY A 107 19.38 46.19 18.39
N ARG A 108 20.67 46.44 18.09
CA ARG A 108 21.21 47.80 18.08
C ARG A 108 20.55 48.62 16.97
N LYS A 109 20.01 49.78 17.33
CA LYS A 109 19.57 50.80 16.40
C LYS A 109 20.76 51.50 15.74
N VAL A 110 20.70 51.66 14.42
CA VAL A 110 21.72 52.36 13.63
C VAL A 110 21.09 53.40 12.71
N TYR A 111 21.84 54.46 12.45
CA TYR A 111 21.57 55.42 11.37
C TYR A 111 22.46 55.09 10.18
N ILE A 112 21.89 54.96 8.99
CA ILE A 112 22.64 54.77 7.74
C ILE A 112 22.52 56.02 6.90
N LYS A 113 23.62 56.76 6.77
CA LYS A 113 23.72 57.90 5.87
C LYS A 113 23.82 57.40 4.44
N LEU A 114 23.00 57.95 3.55
CA LEU A 114 22.84 57.42 2.20
C LEU A 114 23.68 58.16 1.17
N LYS A 115 24.00 59.44 1.42
CA LYS A 115 24.71 60.28 0.46
C LYS A 115 26.02 59.63 0.01
N ASP A 116 26.22 59.57 -1.30
CA ASP A 116 27.38 58.97 -1.97
C ASP A 116 27.46 57.44 -1.93
N LEU A 117 26.55 56.75 -1.20
CA LEU A 117 26.34 55.31 -1.33
C LEU A 117 25.43 55.00 -2.52
N TYR A 118 25.36 53.73 -2.88
CA TYR A 118 24.53 53.18 -3.94
C TYR A 118 23.43 52.32 -3.33
N THR A 119 22.24 52.38 -3.92
CA THR A 119 21.13 51.48 -3.58
C THR A 119 20.81 50.58 -4.78
N GLN A 120 20.45 49.33 -4.49
CA GLN A 120 20.06 48.34 -5.49
C GLN A 120 19.02 47.39 -4.89
N ILE A 121 18.10 46.91 -5.73
CA ILE A 121 17.26 45.75 -5.43
C ILE A 121 17.94 44.52 -6.03
N SER A 122 18.51 43.68 -5.18
CA SER A 122 19.22 42.45 -5.54
C SER A 122 18.49 41.25 -4.94
N HIS A 123 18.11 40.28 -5.77
CA HIS A 123 17.28 39.13 -5.36
C HIS A 123 16.05 39.56 -4.54
N ASP A 124 15.36 40.61 -4.99
CA ASP A 124 14.20 41.24 -4.34
C ASP A 124 14.46 41.93 -2.98
N GLY A 125 15.69 41.86 -2.46
CA GLY A 125 16.13 42.57 -1.26
C GLY A 125 16.79 43.91 -1.56
N LEU A 126 16.63 44.90 -0.67
CA LEU A 126 17.35 46.17 -0.75
C LEU A 126 18.78 46.02 -0.23
N GLU A 127 19.75 46.41 -1.05
CA GLU A 127 21.16 46.50 -0.69
C GLU A 127 21.61 47.96 -0.75
N ILE A 128 22.45 48.36 0.22
CA ILE A 128 23.01 49.72 0.31
C ILE A 128 24.51 49.59 0.54
N GLY A 129 25.34 50.23 -0.29
CA GLY A 129 26.80 50.09 -0.18
C GLY A 129 27.59 50.96 -1.14
N ALA A 130 28.84 50.59 -1.40
CA ALA A 130 29.66 51.25 -2.42
C ALA A 130 29.35 50.71 -3.82
N LEU A 131 29.83 51.34 -4.88
CA LEU A 131 29.76 50.76 -6.23
C LEU A 131 30.92 49.80 -6.45
N TYR A 132 30.63 48.58 -6.88
CA TYR A 132 31.61 47.58 -7.29
C TYR A 132 31.16 46.89 -8.58
N GLU A 133 31.95 47.00 -9.64
CA GLU A 133 31.70 46.35 -10.94
C GLU A 133 30.29 46.54 -11.55
N GLY A 134 29.60 47.62 -11.18
CA GLY A 134 28.24 47.95 -11.66
C GLY A 134 27.11 47.56 -10.72
N GLU A 135 27.42 46.95 -9.57
CA GLU A 135 26.49 46.53 -8.53
C GLU A 135 26.84 47.19 -7.19
N VAL A 136 25.95 47.05 -6.21
CA VAL A 136 26.24 47.41 -4.82
C VAL A 136 27.28 46.43 -4.27
N GLY A 137 28.35 46.98 -3.71
CA GLY A 137 29.45 46.27 -3.10
C GLY A 137 29.83 46.83 -1.75
N ARG A 138 30.93 46.33 -1.22
CA ARG A 138 31.37 46.59 0.15
C ARG A 138 31.82 48.03 0.37
N ILE A 139 31.35 48.62 1.46
CA ILE A 139 31.90 49.89 1.96
C ILE A 139 33.31 49.64 2.52
N ASP A 140 34.27 50.50 2.17
CA ASP A 140 35.66 50.38 2.62
C ASP A 140 35.79 50.39 4.15
N ILE A 141 36.71 49.57 4.67
CA ILE A 141 37.02 49.43 6.10
C ILE A 141 37.32 50.77 6.80
N ASN A 142 37.88 51.75 6.10
CA ASN A 142 38.24 53.04 6.69
C ASN A 142 37.10 54.07 6.58
N GLN A 143 35.99 53.70 5.94
CA GLN A 143 34.91 54.62 5.59
C GLN A 143 33.56 54.20 6.17
N PHE A 144 33.33 52.91 6.45
CA PHE A 144 31.99 52.43 6.85
C PHE A 144 31.44 53.14 8.10
N THR A 145 32.29 53.48 9.06
CA THR A 145 31.89 54.23 10.27
C THR A 145 31.45 55.66 10.00
N ASN A 146 31.68 56.21 8.79
CA ASN A 146 31.13 57.51 8.39
C ASN A 146 29.67 57.39 7.95
N TYR A 147 29.26 56.19 7.52
CA TYR A 147 27.94 55.91 6.97
C TYR A 147 27.02 55.21 7.96
N ILE A 148 27.53 54.23 8.70
CA ILE A 148 26.75 53.38 9.59
C ILE A 148 27.05 53.78 11.04
N ILE A 149 26.17 54.58 11.62
CA ILE A 149 26.36 55.21 12.93
C ILE A 149 25.50 54.48 13.98
N PRO A 150 26.10 53.79 14.97
CA PRO A 150 25.34 53.21 16.07
C PRO A 150 24.67 54.30 16.90
N SER A 151 23.40 54.12 17.22
CA SER A 151 22.69 54.98 18.17
C SER A 151 23.20 54.74 19.59
N CYS A 152 23.08 55.72 20.50
CA CYS A 152 23.34 55.50 21.92
C CYS A 152 22.14 54.89 22.66
N ASP A 153 20.99 54.72 22.00
CA ASP A 153 19.84 53.97 22.51
C ASP A 153 20.23 52.53 22.87
N ASP A 154 19.63 52.00 23.94
CA ASP A 154 19.79 50.60 24.32
C ASP A 154 19.29 49.68 23.19
N PRO A 155 19.98 48.57 22.88
CA PRO A 155 19.51 47.59 21.91
C PRO A 155 18.11 47.06 22.27
N LEU A 156 17.27 46.87 21.25
CA LEU A 156 16.00 46.16 21.42
C LEU A 156 16.23 44.69 21.77
N LEU A 157 15.30 44.12 22.52
CA LEU A 157 15.27 42.68 22.70
C LEU A 157 14.84 42.02 21.40
N GLU A 158 15.52 40.95 21.00
CA GLU A 158 15.20 40.28 19.74
C GLU A 158 13.77 39.75 19.69
N ASN A 159 13.21 39.35 20.83
CA ASN A 159 11.81 38.90 20.92
C ASN A 159 10.80 40.02 20.59
N ASP A 160 11.20 41.28 20.67
CA ASP A 160 10.37 42.43 20.26
C ASP A 160 10.53 42.74 18.76
N MET A 161 11.51 42.13 18.08
CA MET A 161 11.85 42.36 16.68
C MET A 161 11.51 41.18 15.76
N VAL A 162 11.53 39.96 16.29
CA VAL A 162 11.35 38.73 15.52
C VAL A 162 9.91 38.54 15.09
N LYS A 163 9.70 38.08 13.85
CA LYS A 163 8.40 37.64 13.36
C LYS A 163 8.31 36.11 13.36
N THR A 164 7.42 35.56 14.17
CA THR A 164 7.09 34.14 14.10
C THR A 164 6.21 33.89 12.88
N VAL A 165 6.65 32.98 12.01
CA VAL A 165 5.94 32.61 10.77
C VAL A 165 6.01 31.10 10.55
N THR A 166 5.07 30.56 9.77
CA THR A 166 5.18 29.21 9.19
C THR A 166 5.84 29.30 7.81
N ILE A 167 6.33 28.16 7.27
CA ILE A 167 7.06 28.16 5.98
C ILE A 167 6.18 28.69 4.84
N ASP A 168 4.89 28.34 4.83
CA ASP A 168 3.91 28.79 3.82
C ASP A 168 3.56 30.29 3.89
N GLN A 169 3.94 30.98 4.98
CA GLN A 169 3.75 32.42 5.15
C GLN A 169 4.95 33.25 4.65
N ILE A 170 6.05 32.59 4.28
CA ILE A 170 7.26 33.26 3.79
C ILE A 170 6.95 34.01 2.48
N SER A 171 7.54 35.20 2.36
CA SER A 171 7.39 36.09 1.20
C SER A 171 8.51 37.12 1.18
N ASP A 172 8.62 37.89 0.09
CA ASP A 172 9.65 38.92 -0.09
C ASP A 172 9.64 39.99 1.02
N ALA A 173 8.51 40.19 1.72
CA ALA A 173 8.40 41.09 2.87
C ALA A 173 9.29 40.68 4.06
N HIS A 174 9.74 39.42 4.09
CA HIS A 174 10.59 38.88 5.16
C HIS A 174 12.10 38.94 4.80
N ILE A 175 12.47 39.35 3.59
CA ILE A 175 13.89 39.38 3.20
C ILE A 175 14.67 40.38 4.07
N ASN A 176 15.82 39.94 4.57
CA ASN A 176 16.72 40.61 5.52
C ASN A 176 16.13 40.86 6.92
N THR A 177 14.94 40.35 7.22
CA THR A 177 14.34 40.45 8.56
C THR A 177 14.62 39.20 9.39
N LEU A 178 14.54 39.36 10.71
CA LEU A 178 14.65 38.29 11.67
C LEU A 178 13.31 37.55 11.77
N ILE A 179 13.29 36.28 11.39
CA ILE A 179 12.11 35.43 11.49
C ILE A 179 12.37 34.26 12.43
N GLU A 180 11.29 33.71 12.97
CA GLU A 180 11.29 32.45 13.72
C GLU A 180 10.28 31.50 13.09
N LEU A 181 10.77 30.41 12.53
CA LEU A 181 9.94 29.31 12.06
C LEU A 181 9.45 28.50 13.23
N SER A 182 8.21 28.03 13.16
CA SER A 182 7.59 27.19 14.18
C SER A 182 7.12 25.86 13.60
N GLY A 183 7.23 24.79 14.40
CA GLY A 183 6.79 23.44 14.01
C GLY A 183 7.67 22.80 12.94
N VAL A 184 8.95 23.18 12.87
CA VAL A 184 9.88 22.73 11.84
C VAL A 184 10.92 21.77 12.39
N GLN A 185 11.50 20.97 11.50
CA GLN A 185 12.63 20.08 11.75
C GLN A 185 13.50 19.97 10.50
N PHE A 186 14.75 19.54 10.62
CA PHE A 186 15.56 19.23 9.44
C PHE A 186 15.03 17.98 8.72
N GLU A 187 15.20 17.91 7.40
CA GLU A 187 14.89 16.74 6.57
C GLU A 187 15.62 15.47 7.05
N ASP A 188 15.11 14.29 6.70
CA ASP A 188 15.69 13.02 7.15
C ASP A 188 17.14 12.81 6.67
N ALA A 189 17.50 13.32 5.49
CA ALA A 189 18.85 13.22 4.94
C ALA A 189 19.90 14.01 5.73
N ALA A 190 19.48 15.02 6.49
CA ALA A 190 20.36 15.84 7.32
C ALA A 190 20.69 15.17 8.67
N ILE A 191 19.92 14.14 9.07
CA ILE A 191 20.07 13.50 10.37
C ILE A 191 21.34 12.64 10.44
N GLY A 192 22.12 12.86 11.49
CA GLY A 192 23.45 12.26 11.66
C GLY A 192 24.59 13.07 11.01
N SER A 193 24.26 14.12 10.25
CA SER A 193 25.22 15.05 9.63
C SER A 193 25.49 16.27 10.52
N THR A 194 26.35 17.16 10.05
CA THR A 194 26.66 18.46 10.65
C THR A 194 26.04 19.61 9.86
N TYR A 195 25.91 20.80 10.45
CA TYR A 195 25.31 21.96 9.79
C TYR A 195 25.99 22.32 8.46
N TYR A 196 27.30 22.10 8.37
CA TYR A 196 28.06 22.05 7.12
C TYR A 196 28.51 20.63 6.85
N ASP A 197 28.37 20.18 5.61
CA ASP A 197 28.82 18.90 5.11
C ASP A 197 29.74 19.10 3.91
N ALA A 198 30.98 18.63 4.02
CA ALA A 198 32.01 18.75 2.99
C ALA A 198 31.69 17.95 1.71
N ASP A 199 30.78 16.96 1.79
CA ASP A 199 30.29 16.22 0.65
C ASP A 199 29.06 16.91 -0.01
N ASN A 200 28.50 17.94 0.64
CA ASN A 200 27.39 18.77 0.15
C ASN A 200 27.76 20.27 0.15
N VAL A 201 28.67 20.67 -0.75
CA VAL A 201 29.18 22.05 -0.85
C VAL A 201 28.62 22.80 -2.05
N LEU A 202 27.94 23.90 -1.76
CA LEU A 202 27.35 24.84 -2.72
C LEU A 202 27.80 26.28 -2.39
N GLY A 203 28.86 26.72 -3.07
CA GLY A 203 29.40 28.08 -2.92
C GLY A 203 30.03 28.35 -1.56
N GLY A 204 30.78 27.38 -1.01
CA GLY A 204 31.45 27.50 0.30
C GLY A 204 30.50 27.32 1.49
N ALA A 205 29.35 26.67 1.29
CA ALA A 205 28.33 26.44 2.30
C ALA A 205 27.53 25.17 1.99
N THR A 206 26.77 24.69 2.95
CA THR A 206 25.81 23.59 2.79
C THR A 206 24.39 24.12 2.87
N ASN A 207 23.51 23.56 2.05
CA ASN A 207 22.07 23.78 2.13
C ASN A 207 21.44 22.47 2.62
N TRP A 208 20.73 22.54 3.74
CA TRP A 208 19.83 21.51 4.21
C TRP A 208 18.40 22.03 4.11
N ASP A 209 17.42 21.15 3.92
CA ASP A 209 16.02 21.56 4.02
C ASP A 209 15.54 21.47 5.47
N VAL A 210 14.86 22.53 5.93
CA VAL A 210 13.99 22.49 7.10
C VAL A 210 12.55 22.38 6.62
N MET A 211 11.80 21.46 7.23
CA MET A 211 10.46 21.08 6.82
C MET A 211 9.45 21.22 7.95
N ASP A 212 8.23 21.63 7.61
CA ASP A 212 7.08 21.49 8.50
C ASP A 212 6.36 20.15 8.27
N VAL A 213 5.45 19.79 9.18
CA VAL A 213 4.68 18.53 9.09
C VAL A 213 3.81 18.42 7.83
N SER A 214 3.51 19.54 7.17
CA SER A 214 2.77 19.54 5.90
C SER A 214 3.66 19.25 4.69
N GLY A 215 4.98 19.19 4.88
CA GLY A 215 5.97 18.94 3.83
C GLY A 215 6.41 20.21 3.10
N ASN A 216 6.07 21.40 3.59
CA ASN A 216 6.68 22.62 3.07
C ASN A 216 8.14 22.67 3.50
N ALA A 217 9.04 23.08 2.61
CA ALA A 217 10.47 23.11 2.85
C ALA A 217 11.04 24.53 2.66
N LEU A 218 12.07 24.86 3.44
CA LEU A 218 12.89 26.05 3.29
C LEU A 218 14.36 25.66 3.39
N ILE A 219 15.21 26.28 2.56
CA ILE A 219 16.65 26.08 2.64
C ILE A 219 17.18 26.69 3.93
N PHE A 220 17.84 25.89 4.75
CA PHE A 220 18.70 26.33 5.85
C PHE A 220 20.15 26.31 5.39
N ARG A 221 20.80 27.48 5.37
CA ARG A 221 22.13 27.65 4.78
C ARG A 221 23.20 27.89 5.85
N THR A 222 24.26 27.10 5.81
CA THR A 222 25.42 27.21 6.71
C THR A 222 26.73 27.31 5.95
N SER A 223 27.48 28.38 6.17
CA SER A 223 28.84 28.62 5.69
C SER A 223 29.84 27.60 6.24
N GLU A 224 30.84 27.22 5.42
CA GLU A 224 31.98 26.41 5.87
C GLU A 224 32.83 27.11 6.95
N TYR A 225 32.72 28.44 7.03
CA TYR A 225 33.43 29.28 8.01
C TYR A 225 32.63 29.54 9.29
N ALA A 226 31.39 29.02 9.39
CA ALA A 226 30.62 29.18 10.60
C ALA A 226 31.30 28.43 11.76
N ASP A 227 31.36 29.03 12.96
CA ASP A 227 31.99 28.38 14.12
C ASP A 227 31.23 27.11 14.56
N PHE A 228 29.95 27.02 14.20
CA PHE A 228 29.08 25.87 14.38
C PHE A 228 28.99 24.93 13.17
N ALA A 229 29.79 25.14 12.12
CA ALA A 229 29.77 24.32 10.90
C ALA A 229 29.89 22.81 11.20
N GLY A 230 30.76 22.45 12.15
CA GLY A 230 30.97 21.06 12.58
C GLY A 230 30.05 20.55 13.69
N VAL A 231 29.03 21.33 14.08
CA VAL A 231 28.05 20.89 15.10
C VAL A 231 27.02 19.98 14.44
N SER A 232 26.66 18.90 15.14
CA SER A 232 25.65 17.95 14.66
C SER A 232 24.27 18.58 14.60
N ILE A 233 23.52 18.22 13.56
CA ILE A 233 22.14 18.68 13.38
C ILE A 233 21.24 18.02 14.43
N PRO A 234 20.42 18.79 15.17
CA PRO A 234 19.48 18.22 16.11
C PRO A 234 18.31 17.53 15.38
N GLU A 235 17.86 16.39 15.93
CA GLU A 235 16.88 15.53 15.27
C GLU A 235 15.42 15.93 15.52
N GLY A 236 15.15 16.69 16.58
CA GLY A 236 13.79 16.98 17.03
C GLY A 236 13.03 17.99 16.16
N ASN A 237 11.81 18.29 16.59
CA ASN A 237 10.97 19.35 16.01
C ASN A 237 10.90 20.53 16.99
N GLY A 238 10.72 21.75 16.48
CA GLY A 238 10.58 22.93 17.32
C GLY A 238 10.62 24.23 16.52
N THR A 239 11.47 25.16 16.96
CA THR A 239 11.61 26.48 16.34
C THR A 239 13.02 26.72 15.82
N ILE A 240 13.10 27.47 14.71
CA ILE A 240 14.37 27.89 14.12
C ILE A 240 14.28 29.38 13.81
N ARG A 241 15.18 30.16 14.40
CA ARG A 241 15.33 31.59 14.15
C ARG A 241 16.44 31.84 13.12
N GLY A 242 16.34 32.93 12.38
CA GLY A 242 17.39 33.34 11.46
C GLY A 242 17.01 34.54 10.63
N VAL A 243 17.93 34.99 9.78
CA VAL A 243 17.65 36.04 8.80
C VAL A 243 17.27 35.39 7.48
N LEU A 244 16.10 35.73 6.96
CA LEU A 244 15.68 35.25 5.66
C LEU A 244 16.41 36.03 4.56
N THR A 245 17.02 35.32 3.63
CA THR A 245 17.61 35.85 2.39
C THR A 245 16.95 35.19 1.19
N LYS A 246 17.28 35.68 0.00
CA LYS A 246 16.82 35.09 -1.26
C LYS A 246 17.98 35.05 -2.24
N TYR A 247 18.08 33.94 -2.98
CA TYR A 247 19.03 33.80 -4.08
C TYR A 247 18.27 33.35 -5.32
N ASN A 248 18.22 34.22 -6.34
CA ASN A 248 17.27 34.10 -7.44
C ASN A 248 15.82 33.93 -6.94
N SER A 249 15.21 32.76 -7.15
CA SER A 249 13.86 32.43 -6.69
C SER A 249 13.82 31.82 -5.30
N ASP A 250 14.95 31.36 -4.77
CA ASP A 250 14.98 30.44 -3.64
C ASP A 250 15.17 31.22 -2.34
N TYR A 251 14.22 31.10 -1.43
CA TYR A 251 14.37 31.62 -0.07
C TYR A 251 15.33 30.76 0.74
N GLN A 252 16.14 31.41 1.56
CA GLN A 252 17.17 30.77 2.38
C GLN A 252 17.11 31.37 3.78
N LEU A 253 17.07 30.54 4.81
CA LEU A 253 17.25 30.96 6.19
C LEU A 253 18.72 30.82 6.56
N ILE A 254 19.33 31.93 6.95
CA ILE A 254 20.70 31.94 7.47
C ILE A 254 20.60 32.08 8.99
N ALA A 255 20.92 31.00 9.71
CA ALA A 255 21.00 31.05 11.18
C ALA A 255 22.23 31.87 11.62
N ARG A 256 22.10 32.59 12.73
CA ARG A 256 23.18 33.44 13.24
C ARG A 256 24.08 32.68 14.20
N SER A 257 23.56 31.66 14.87
CA SER A 257 24.30 30.74 15.72
C SER A 257 23.45 29.48 16.01
N THR A 258 23.97 28.53 16.78
CA THR A 258 23.18 27.38 17.25
C THR A 258 22.10 27.77 18.27
N ASP A 259 22.23 28.91 18.95
CA ASP A 259 21.22 29.38 19.91
C ASP A 259 19.89 29.74 19.22
N ASP A 260 19.93 29.96 17.90
CA ASP A 260 18.75 30.17 17.06
C ASP A 260 18.02 28.86 16.73
N VAL A 261 18.57 27.69 17.07
CA VAL A 261 17.98 26.38 16.73
C VAL A 261 17.50 25.69 18.00
N ASN A 262 16.18 25.66 18.20
CA ASN A 262 15.55 25.01 19.33
C ASN A 262 14.64 23.86 18.86
N LEU A 263 15.24 22.68 18.70
CA LEU A 263 14.57 21.46 18.22
C LEU A 263 14.50 20.40 19.34
N ASP A 264 14.09 20.82 20.55
CA ASP A 264 14.00 19.94 21.72
C ASP A 264 12.73 19.06 21.75
N GLY A 265 11.79 19.30 20.83
CA GLY A 265 10.54 18.56 20.72
C GLY A 265 10.70 17.20 20.02
N GLU A 266 9.67 16.36 20.15
CA GLU A 266 9.61 15.08 19.45
C GLU A 266 9.60 15.30 17.92
N ARG A 267 10.51 14.62 17.21
CA ARG A 267 10.55 14.61 15.75
C ARG A 267 9.21 14.14 15.20
N LYS A 268 8.66 14.87 14.23
CA LYS A 268 7.36 14.57 13.62
C LYS A 268 7.54 13.82 12.31
N ARG A 269 6.57 12.99 11.96
CA ARG A 269 6.52 12.34 10.65
C ARG A 269 5.90 13.30 9.65
N ILE A 270 6.66 13.68 8.63
CA ILE A 270 6.19 14.60 7.59
C ILE A 270 5.02 13.98 6.81
N GLY A 271 4.03 14.80 6.48
CA GLY A 271 2.79 14.42 5.80
C GLY A 271 1.69 13.90 6.71
N PHE A 272 1.85 13.96 8.04
CA PHE A 272 0.86 13.52 9.04
C PHE A 272 0.49 14.67 9.99
N ALA A 273 -0.72 14.60 10.53
CA ALA A 273 -1.22 15.53 11.53
C ALA A 273 -0.40 15.47 12.83
N ASP A 274 -0.16 16.64 13.41
CA ASP A 274 0.51 16.77 14.72
C ASP A 274 -0.49 16.57 15.87
N GLY A 275 -0.98 15.34 15.97
CA GLY A 275 -1.91 14.90 17.00
C GLY A 275 -3.38 15.00 16.60
N ILE A 276 -4.15 14.01 17.05
CA ILE A 276 -5.59 13.92 16.84
C ILE A 276 -6.32 13.95 18.19
N THR A 277 -7.31 14.83 18.29
CA THR A 277 -8.23 14.93 19.42
C THR A 277 -9.56 14.23 19.13
N GLY A 278 -10.49 14.29 20.07
CA GLY A 278 -11.84 13.74 19.93
C GLY A 278 -12.04 12.45 20.70
N THR A 279 -13.22 11.85 20.54
CA THR A 279 -13.58 10.59 21.21
C THR A 279 -13.27 9.39 20.33
N LYS A 280 -12.49 8.43 20.83
CA LYS A 280 -12.20 7.19 20.11
C LYS A 280 -13.49 6.41 19.85
N LYS A 281 -13.67 5.95 18.62
CA LYS A 281 -14.69 4.99 18.19
C LYS A 281 -14.04 3.76 17.59
N SER A 282 -14.68 2.62 17.77
CA SER A 282 -14.36 1.42 17.00
C SER A 282 -14.85 1.56 15.56
N ILE A 283 -14.21 0.86 14.62
CA ILE A 283 -14.63 0.89 13.21
C ILE A 283 -16.07 0.37 13.07
N THR A 284 -16.50 -0.64 13.84
CA THR A 284 -17.91 -1.09 13.84
C THR A 284 -18.87 0.02 14.27
N GLU A 285 -18.53 0.82 15.29
CA GLU A 285 -19.37 1.96 15.70
C GLU A 285 -19.46 3.01 14.61
N VAL A 286 -18.36 3.30 13.91
CA VAL A 286 -18.36 4.26 12.79
C VAL A 286 -19.19 3.74 11.63
N ARG A 287 -19.05 2.46 11.26
CA ARG A 287 -19.87 1.82 10.23
C ARG A 287 -21.37 1.92 10.55
N ALA A 288 -21.74 1.77 11.82
CA ALA A 288 -23.14 1.86 12.27
C ALA A 288 -23.75 3.27 12.13
N LEU A 289 -22.95 4.30 11.88
CA LEU A 289 -23.45 5.65 11.55
C LEU A 289 -24.06 5.71 10.14
N PHE A 290 -23.71 4.77 9.24
CA PHE A 290 -24.27 4.71 7.91
C PHE A 290 -25.66 4.06 7.92
N THR A 291 -26.68 4.80 7.50
CA THR A 291 -28.08 4.33 7.47
C THR A 291 -28.61 4.10 6.06
N GLY A 292 -27.73 3.84 5.09
CA GLY A 292 -28.10 3.66 3.67
C GLY A 292 -28.08 4.94 2.83
N SER A 293 -27.46 6.01 3.34
CA SER A 293 -27.27 7.27 2.60
C SER A 293 -26.00 7.99 3.09
N ASP A 294 -25.35 8.70 2.18
CA ASP A 294 -24.20 9.56 2.45
C ASP A 294 -24.37 10.38 3.75
N THR A 295 -23.45 10.21 4.67
CA THR A 295 -23.51 10.77 6.02
C THR A 295 -22.21 11.51 6.32
N THR A 296 -22.28 12.83 6.49
CA THR A 296 -21.14 13.61 7.01
C THR A 296 -21.05 13.42 8.51
N ILE A 297 -19.89 12.95 8.98
CA ILE A 297 -19.61 12.81 10.41
C ILE A 297 -19.28 14.20 10.95
N SER A 298 -20.13 14.74 11.83
CA SER A 298 -19.94 16.07 12.44
C SER A 298 -19.49 16.02 13.89
N GLU A 299 -19.46 14.83 14.48
CA GLU A 299 -18.92 14.61 15.82
C GLU A 299 -17.38 14.64 15.77
N ASP A 300 -16.76 15.20 16.81
CA ASP A 300 -15.31 15.12 16.99
C ASP A 300 -14.91 13.73 17.53
N ILE A 301 -14.85 12.77 16.61
CA ILE A 301 -14.49 11.38 16.85
C ILE A 301 -13.30 10.98 16.00
N TYR A 302 -12.56 9.97 16.47
CA TYR A 302 -11.47 9.38 15.71
C TYR A 302 -11.51 7.86 15.77
N ILE A 303 -10.95 7.21 14.75
CA ILE A 303 -10.63 5.77 14.76
C ILE A 303 -9.12 5.59 14.90
N GLU A 304 -8.70 4.45 15.46
CA GLU A 304 -7.30 4.04 15.49
C GLU A 304 -7.22 2.60 14.98
N GLY A 305 -6.46 2.40 13.91
CA GLY A 305 -6.39 1.10 13.25
C GLY A 305 -5.09 0.90 12.48
N LEU A 306 -4.92 -0.32 12.02
CA LEU A 306 -3.81 -0.78 11.20
C LEU A 306 -4.19 -0.69 9.73
N VAL A 307 -3.34 -0.07 8.92
CA VAL A 307 -3.46 -0.07 7.46
C VAL A 307 -3.12 -1.46 6.95
N THR A 308 -4.08 -2.11 6.30
CA THR A 308 -3.97 -3.50 5.83
C THR A 308 -3.61 -3.60 4.35
N MET A 309 -3.88 -2.53 3.59
CA MET A 309 -3.54 -2.38 2.19
C MET A 309 -3.69 -0.91 1.77
N SER A 310 -2.80 -0.43 0.91
CA SER A 310 -2.81 0.92 0.36
C SER A 310 -2.50 0.92 -1.14
N GLY A 311 -2.79 2.03 -1.81
CA GLY A 311 -2.43 2.21 -3.21
C GLY A 311 -0.95 2.52 -3.49
N ILE A 312 -0.07 2.51 -2.47
CA ILE A 312 1.37 2.67 -2.67
C ILE A 312 2.17 1.40 -2.32
N ASP A 313 1.49 0.34 -1.86
CA ASP A 313 2.17 -0.92 -1.52
C ASP A 313 2.62 -1.65 -2.79
N GLU A 314 1.67 -2.10 -3.62
CA GLU A 314 1.92 -2.88 -4.86
C GLU A 314 1.10 -2.34 -6.05
N ASP A 315 0.69 -1.06 -5.98
CA ASP A 315 -0.12 -0.36 -7.00
C ASP A 315 -1.46 -1.06 -7.33
N ASN A 316 -1.93 -2.00 -6.50
CA ASN A 316 -3.21 -2.70 -6.72
C ASN A 316 -4.45 -1.87 -6.28
N LEU A 317 -4.24 -0.59 -5.95
CA LEU A 317 -5.27 0.41 -5.67
C LEU A 317 -4.76 1.78 -6.19
N SER A 318 -5.65 2.75 -6.33
CA SER A 318 -5.20 4.14 -6.49
C SER A 318 -4.44 4.60 -5.24
N ASN A 319 -3.35 5.35 -5.40
CA ASN A 319 -2.59 6.00 -4.31
C ASN A 319 -3.40 6.98 -3.44
N ARG A 320 -4.70 7.11 -3.67
CA ARG A 320 -5.63 7.85 -2.82
C ARG A 320 -6.56 6.95 -2.00
N ASN A 321 -6.37 5.63 -2.06
CA ASN A 321 -7.19 4.65 -1.39
C ASN A 321 -6.34 3.82 -0.43
N ALA A 322 -6.95 3.38 0.65
CA ALA A 322 -6.38 2.43 1.60
C ALA A 322 -7.50 1.66 2.32
N PHE A 323 -7.13 0.60 3.02
CA PHE A 323 -7.99 -0.13 3.95
C PHE A 323 -7.38 -0.06 5.34
N ILE A 324 -8.23 0.18 6.34
CA ILE A 324 -7.84 0.24 7.75
C ILE A 324 -8.69 -0.75 8.55
N GLN A 325 -8.07 -1.43 9.51
CA GLN A 325 -8.70 -2.44 10.35
C GLN A 325 -8.32 -2.25 11.82
N ASP A 326 -9.29 -2.43 12.71
CA ASP A 326 -9.11 -2.54 14.16
C ASP A 326 -9.67 -3.90 14.64
N ASP A 327 -9.69 -4.13 15.96
CA ASP A 327 -10.19 -5.39 16.53
C ASP A 327 -11.70 -5.61 16.32
N SER A 328 -12.44 -4.57 15.91
CA SER A 328 -13.90 -4.62 15.71
C SER A 328 -14.29 -4.88 14.25
N GLY A 329 -13.48 -4.42 13.30
CA GLY A 329 -13.75 -4.57 11.88
C GLY A 329 -12.84 -3.68 11.02
N ALA A 330 -13.22 -3.50 9.76
CA ALA A 330 -12.44 -2.75 8.79
C ALA A 330 -13.32 -1.81 7.95
N ILE A 331 -12.68 -0.83 7.33
CA ILE A 331 -13.33 0.12 6.43
C ILE A 331 -12.36 0.60 5.35
N ALA A 332 -12.90 0.89 4.16
CA ALA A 332 -12.16 1.51 3.08
C ALA A 332 -12.00 3.02 3.31
N LEU A 333 -10.89 3.57 2.84
CA LEU A 333 -10.52 4.97 2.97
C LEU A 333 -10.32 5.59 1.58
N ARG A 334 -10.80 6.82 1.40
CA ARG A 334 -10.67 7.61 0.18
C ARG A 334 -10.17 9.03 0.50
N PHE A 335 -8.88 9.26 0.25
CA PHE A 335 -8.22 10.54 0.49
C PHE A 335 -8.53 11.59 -0.60
N SER A 336 -8.54 12.86 -0.20
CA SER A 336 -8.74 14.00 -1.09
C SER A 336 -7.60 14.14 -2.12
N SER A 337 -6.38 13.75 -1.74
CA SER A 337 -5.16 13.72 -2.56
C SER A 337 -4.47 12.36 -2.49
N ALA A 338 -3.34 12.20 -3.18
CA ALA A 338 -2.47 11.05 -2.97
C ALA A 338 -2.02 11.02 -1.49
N ASN A 339 -1.88 9.82 -0.94
CA ASN A 339 -1.52 9.56 0.44
C ASN A 339 -0.25 8.70 0.49
N THR A 340 0.42 8.68 1.66
CA THR A 340 1.66 7.93 1.91
C THR A 340 1.49 6.87 3.00
N LEU A 341 0.26 6.41 3.23
CA LEU A 341 0.02 5.27 4.11
C LEU A 341 0.51 3.99 3.44
N SER A 342 1.24 3.16 4.19
CA SER A 342 1.65 1.83 3.75
C SER A 342 1.06 0.75 4.66
N ARG A 343 0.90 -0.46 4.14
CA ARG A 343 0.54 -1.64 4.94
C ARG A 343 1.48 -1.78 6.14
N GLY A 344 0.91 -2.12 7.29
CA GLY A 344 1.65 -2.23 8.55
C GLY A 344 1.77 -0.91 9.33
N PHE A 345 1.29 0.22 8.80
CA PHE A 345 1.18 1.47 9.56
C PHE A 345 -0.01 1.43 10.50
N LYS A 346 0.20 1.78 11.77
CA LYS A 346 -0.87 2.09 12.70
C LYS A 346 -1.06 3.60 12.73
N VAL A 347 -2.30 4.05 12.58
CA VAL A 347 -2.65 5.47 12.53
C VAL A 347 -3.89 5.78 13.35
N LYS A 348 -4.01 7.03 13.80
CA LYS A 348 -5.27 7.61 14.25
C LYS A 348 -5.82 8.52 13.16
N MET A 349 -7.14 8.50 12.96
CA MET A 349 -7.79 9.31 11.95
C MET A 349 -8.97 10.07 12.55
N ASN A 350 -8.92 11.40 12.55
CA ASN A 350 -10.06 12.26 12.89
C ASN A 350 -11.10 12.15 11.76
N LEU A 351 -12.36 12.03 12.14
CA LEU A 351 -13.47 11.84 11.20
C LEU A 351 -14.42 13.05 11.13
N ASN A 352 -14.15 14.13 11.85
CA ASN A 352 -14.96 15.34 11.80
C ASN A 352 -14.86 15.99 10.41
N GLY A 353 -16.00 16.10 9.74
CA GLY A 353 -16.11 16.57 8.35
C GLY A 353 -15.90 15.46 7.30
N ALA A 354 -15.48 14.26 7.71
CA ALA A 354 -15.36 13.12 6.81
C ALA A 354 -16.74 12.64 6.33
N LEU A 355 -16.79 12.05 5.14
CA LEU A 355 -18.02 11.56 4.52
C LEU A 355 -18.03 10.03 4.53
N LEU A 356 -19.00 9.44 5.23
CA LEU A 356 -19.28 8.01 5.19
C LEU A 356 -20.27 7.74 4.05
N SER A 357 -19.83 7.04 3.02
CA SER A 357 -20.60 6.79 1.79
C SER A 357 -20.30 5.42 1.19
N GLU A 358 -21.15 4.94 0.29
CA GLU A 358 -20.90 3.73 -0.50
C GLU A 358 -20.39 4.08 -1.90
N TYR A 359 -19.40 3.32 -2.39
CA TYR A 359 -18.94 3.38 -3.76
C TYR A 359 -19.07 2.01 -4.42
N ASN A 360 -20.07 1.86 -5.28
CA ASN A 360 -20.42 0.58 -5.92
C ASN A 360 -20.56 -0.57 -4.89
N GLY A 361 -21.25 -0.30 -3.78
CA GLY A 361 -21.46 -1.26 -2.69
C GLY A 361 -20.41 -1.20 -1.59
N LEU A 362 -19.19 -0.72 -1.86
CA LEU A 362 -18.14 -0.64 -0.83
C LEU A 362 -18.35 0.55 0.12
N LEU A 363 -18.58 0.29 1.40
CA LEU A 363 -18.63 1.34 2.44
C LEU A 363 -17.23 1.92 2.68
N GLN A 364 -17.12 3.22 2.53
CA GLN A 364 -15.86 3.96 2.66
C GLN A 364 -16.02 5.26 3.43
N ILE A 365 -14.92 5.72 4.02
CA ILE A 365 -14.77 7.09 4.54
C ILE A 365 -14.00 7.91 3.51
N SER A 366 -14.57 9.04 3.08
CA SER A 366 -13.94 9.98 2.16
C SER A 366 -13.80 11.39 2.75
N ASN A 367 -13.26 12.33 1.96
CA ASN A 367 -12.93 13.70 2.38
C ASN A 367 -11.85 13.78 3.47
N ILE A 368 -10.92 12.82 3.47
CA ILE A 368 -9.81 12.77 4.41
C ILE A 368 -8.58 13.44 3.78
N THR A 369 -7.92 14.31 4.54
CA THR A 369 -6.64 14.94 4.19
C THR A 369 -5.57 14.44 5.16
N GLN A 370 -4.59 13.68 4.68
CA GLN A 370 -3.61 12.99 5.55
C GLN A 370 -2.88 13.96 6.50
N ALA A 371 -2.42 15.10 5.98
CA ALA A 371 -1.64 16.07 6.73
C ALA A 371 -2.41 16.74 7.89
N THR A 372 -3.74 16.71 7.88
CA THR A 372 -4.57 17.34 8.93
C THR A 372 -5.39 16.35 9.73
N ASP A 373 -5.76 15.22 9.13
CA ASP A 373 -6.75 14.31 9.69
C ASP A 373 -6.14 12.99 10.15
N VAL A 374 -4.86 12.71 9.85
CA VAL A 374 -4.22 11.43 10.15
C VAL A 374 -2.94 11.61 10.95
N GLU A 375 -2.93 11.12 12.19
CA GLU A 375 -1.74 11.03 13.04
C GLU A 375 -1.09 9.66 12.87
N PHE A 376 0.22 9.65 12.60
CA PHE A 376 1.03 8.45 12.59
C PHE A 376 1.26 7.93 14.02
N VAL A 377 1.11 6.62 14.24
CA VAL A 377 1.34 5.99 15.56
C VAL A 377 2.56 5.09 15.54
N SER A 378 2.63 4.15 14.60
CA SER A 378 3.77 3.22 14.46
C SER A 378 3.81 2.57 13.08
N GLU A 379 4.95 1.98 12.71
CA GLU A 379 5.13 1.23 11.47
C GLU A 379 5.74 -0.15 11.74
N GLY A 380 5.75 -1.03 10.72
CA GLY A 380 6.27 -2.39 10.84
C GLY A 380 5.44 -3.30 11.74
N ASN A 381 4.16 -2.96 11.96
CA ASN A 381 3.26 -3.79 12.73
C ASN A 381 2.88 -5.04 11.93
N ALA A 382 2.74 -6.18 12.61
CA ALA A 382 2.25 -7.40 11.97
C ALA A 382 0.80 -7.21 11.50
N ASP A 383 0.47 -7.87 10.39
CA ASP A 383 -0.91 -7.94 9.89
C ASP A 383 -1.89 -8.43 10.97
N PRO A 384 -3.17 -8.00 10.89
CA PRO A 384 -4.18 -8.57 11.76
C PRO A 384 -4.36 -10.07 11.42
N THR A 385 -4.77 -10.86 12.41
CA THR A 385 -5.11 -12.26 12.16
C THR A 385 -6.26 -12.33 11.14
N PRO A 386 -6.08 -12.97 9.98
CA PRO A 386 -7.12 -13.02 8.96
C PRO A 386 -8.37 -13.75 9.45
N VAL A 387 -9.54 -13.27 9.04
CA VAL A 387 -10.79 -13.99 9.30
C VAL A 387 -10.92 -15.13 8.31
N VAL A 388 -11.00 -16.37 8.80
CA VAL A 388 -11.16 -17.54 7.93
C VAL A 388 -12.61 -17.64 7.46
N VAL A 389 -12.81 -17.60 6.15
CA VAL A 389 -14.14 -17.65 5.52
C VAL A 389 -14.15 -18.59 4.32
N THR A 390 -15.34 -19.07 3.95
CA THR A 390 -15.63 -19.74 2.68
C THR A 390 -15.98 -18.74 1.57
N ILE A 391 -16.02 -19.17 0.31
CA ILE A 391 -16.51 -18.30 -0.78
C ILE A 391 -17.97 -17.92 -0.53
N ALA A 392 -18.83 -18.86 -0.14
CA ALA A 392 -20.23 -18.58 0.16
C ALA A 392 -20.41 -17.51 1.26
N GLU A 393 -19.57 -17.54 2.30
CA GLU A 393 -19.58 -16.54 3.38
C GLU A 393 -19.03 -15.19 2.92
N LEU A 394 -17.99 -15.16 2.08
CA LEU A 394 -17.49 -13.92 1.49
C LEU A 394 -18.58 -13.23 0.65
N LEU A 395 -19.34 -14.02 -0.12
CA LEU A 395 -20.41 -13.54 -1.00
C LEU A 395 -21.58 -12.88 -0.24
N THR A 396 -21.67 -13.02 1.08
CA THR A 396 -22.70 -12.31 1.87
C THR A 396 -22.37 -10.84 2.11
N GLY A 397 -21.13 -10.40 1.83
CA GLY A 397 -20.66 -9.02 2.07
C GLY A 397 -20.35 -8.70 3.54
N ASN A 398 -20.54 -9.65 4.47
CA ASN A 398 -20.36 -9.40 5.91
C ASN A 398 -18.91 -9.12 6.34
N TYR A 399 -17.94 -9.43 5.48
CA TYR A 399 -16.51 -9.33 5.76
C TYR A 399 -15.86 -8.13 5.07
N GLU A 400 -16.66 -7.25 4.46
CA GLU A 400 -16.19 -6.09 3.70
C GLU A 400 -15.05 -5.34 4.41
N SER A 401 -14.03 -4.99 3.62
CA SER A 401 -12.77 -4.33 3.99
C SER A 401 -11.82 -5.12 4.88
N GLN A 402 -12.22 -6.28 5.42
CA GLN A 402 -11.37 -7.05 6.33
C GLN A 402 -10.36 -7.91 5.57
N VAL A 403 -9.23 -8.17 6.21
CA VAL A 403 -8.29 -9.21 5.77
C VAL A 403 -8.94 -10.58 6.04
N VAL A 404 -9.13 -11.35 4.97
CA VAL A 404 -9.72 -12.69 5.02
C VAL A 404 -8.72 -13.75 4.55
N GLN A 405 -8.95 -14.97 5.01
CA GLN A 405 -8.29 -16.17 4.52
C GLN A 405 -9.36 -17.12 3.98
N ILE A 406 -9.17 -17.62 2.76
CA ILE A 406 -10.02 -18.65 2.16
C ILE A 406 -9.16 -19.88 1.88
N ASN A 407 -9.64 -21.04 2.31
CA ASN A 407 -8.94 -22.31 2.15
C ASN A 407 -9.59 -23.15 1.06
N ALA A 408 -8.85 -24.14 0.56
CA ALA A 408 -9.32 -25.12 -0.41
C ALA A 408 -9.82 -24.51 -1.73
N VAL A 409 -9.24 -23.39 -2.16
CA VAL A 409 -9.61 -22.70 -3.40
C VAL A 409 -8.51 -22.76 -4.45
N GLN A 410 -8.88 -22.57 -5.71
CA GLN A 410 -7.98 -22.50 -6.85
C GLN A 410 -8.45 -21.44 -7.85
N PHE A 411 -7.52 -20.86 -8.62
CA PHE A 411 -7.91 -20.09 -9.81
C PHE A 411 -8.69 -20.99 -10.77
N GLU A 412 -9.82 -20.51 -11.29
CA GLU A 412 -10.72 -21.28 -12.16
C GLU A 412 -9.98 -21.80 -13.39
N ASN A 413 -9.27 -20.91 -14.06
CA ASN A 413 -8.35 -21.28 -15.13
C ASN A 413 -7.04 -21.79 -14.53
N GLN A 414 -6.47 -22.84 -15.14
CA GLN A 414 -5.23 -23.45 -14.64
C GLN A 414 -4.00 -22.57 -14.89
N THR A 415 -4.04 -21.72 -15.91
CA THR A 415 -2.93 -20.84 -16.30
C THR A 415 -3.45 -19.45 -16.64
N GLY A 416 -2.74 -18.43 -16.20
CA GLY A 416 -3.04 -17.03 -16.48
C GLY A 416 -2.18 -16.10 -15.63
N THR A 417 -2.51 -14.82 -15.65
CA THR A 417 -1.84 -13.78 -14.85
C THR A 417 -2.83 -13.13 -13.89
N TYR A 418 -2.34 -12.42 -12.87
CA TYR A 418 -3.21 -11.74 -11.91
C TYR A 418 -4.04 -10.60 -12.51
N SER A 419 -3.57 -9.96 -13.59
CA SER A 419 -4.20 -8.79 -14.20
C SER A 419 -5.69 -8.97 -14.48
N GLY A 420 -6.48 -7.98 -14.06
CA GLY A 420 -7.92 -7.92 -14.30
C GLY A 420 -8.72 -8.77 -13.31
N SER A 421 -9.90 -9.22 -13.76
CA SER A 421 -10.79 -10.08 -12.98
C SER A 421 -10.48 -11.55 -13.25
N GLN A 422 -9.97 -12.25 -12.25
CA GLN A 422 -9.74 -13.69 -12.28
C GLN A 422 -10.67 -14.38 -11.31
N ASN A 423 -11.39 -15.43 -11.71
CA ASN A 423 -12.22 -16.18 -10.77
C ASN A 423 -11.36 -17.15 -9.97
N ILE A 424 -11.64 -17.27 -8.67
CA ILE A 424 -11.27 -18.42 -7.86
C ILE A 424 -12.51 -19.24 -7.52
N THR A 425 -12.32 -20.52 -7.24
CA THR A 425 -13.39 -21.47 -6.90
C THR A 425 -12.93 -22.47 -5.85
N ASP A 426 -13.85 -22.88 -4.98
CA ASP A 426 -13.73 -24.04 -4.07
C ASP A 426 -14.36 -25.31 -4.71
N CYS A 427 -14.49 -25.30 -6.04
CA CYS A 427 -15.20 -26.28 -6.86
C CYS A 427 -16.72 -26.32 -6.71
N THR A 428 -17.31 -25.44 -5.88
CA THR A 428 -18.76 -25.24 -5.75
C THR A 428 -19.14 -23.81 -6.11
N ASP A 429 -18.60 -22.86 -5.37
CA ASP A 429 -18.84 -21.43 -5.50
C ASP A 429 -17.69 -20.73 -6.23
N LYS A 430 -17.93 -19.49 -6.65
CA LYS A 430 -16.94 -18.65 -7.34
C LYS A 430 -16.96 -17.23 -6.80
N VAL A 431 -15.79 -16.61 -6.74
CA VAL A 431 -15.64 -15.17 -6.48
C VAL A 431 -14.51 -14.60 -7.32
N VAL A 432 -14.65 -13.34 -7.69
CA VAL A 432 -13.64 -12.61 -8.45
C VAL A 432 -12.50 -12.19 -7.52
N VAL A 433 -11.28 -12.50 -7.92
CA VAL A 433 -10.06 -11.81 -7.49
C VAL A 433 -9.78 -10.71 -8.51
N TYR A 434 -9.80 -9.45 -8.06
CA TYR A 434 -9.52 -8.32 -8.94
C TYR A 434 -8.11 -7.76 -8.67
N THR A 435 -7.35 -7.61 -9.75
CA THR A 435 -6.06 -6.93 -9.75
C THR A 435 -6.05 -5.83 -10.80
N THR A 436 -5.64 -4.62 -10.44
CA THR A 436 -5.51 -3.51 -11.40
C THR A 436 -4.46 -3.86 -12.45
N SER A 437 -4.59 -3.31 -13.67
CA SER A 437 -3.60 -3.54 -14.73
C SER A 437 -2.25 -2.87 -14.48
N TYR A 438 -2.17 -2.00 -13.49
CA TYR A 438 -0.96 -1.25 -13.11
C TYR A 438 -0.34 -1.77 -11.80
N ALA A 439 -0.94 -2.77 -11.14
CA ALA A 439 -0.30 -3.45 -10.03
C ALA A 439 1.05 -4.02 -10.47
N THR A 440 2.05 -3.93 -9.61
CA THR A 440 3.43 -4.39 -9.85
C THR A 440 3.49 -5.87 -10.25
N PHE A 441 2.57 -6.67 -9.72
CA PHE A 441 2.43 -8.12 -9.96
C PHE A 441 1.35 -8.49 -10.97
N ALA A 442 0.70 -7.52 -11.65
CA ALA A 442 -0.40 -7.81 -12.57
C ALA A 442 0.01 -8.78 -13.70
N GLY A 443 1.26 -8.67 -14.17
CA GLY A 443 1.82 -9.52 -15.22
C GLY A 443 2.33 -10.88 -14.75
N ASP A 444 2.38 -11.13 -13.43
CA ASP A 444 2.89 -12.38 -12.88
C ASP A 444 1.89 -13.50 -13.07
N ALA A 445 2.40 -14.73 -13.25
CA ALA A 445 1.55 -15.91 -13.33
C ALA A 445 1.02 -16.27 -11.95
N TYR A 446 -0.29 -16.52 -11.84
CA TYR A 446 -0.86 -17.04 -10.60
C TYR A 446 -0.57 -18.54 -10.41
N PRO A 447 -0.61 -19.06 -9.17
CA PRO A 447 -0.44 -20.48 -8.90
C PRO A 447 -1.43 -21.38 -9.62
N THR A 448 -0.95 -22.54 -10.06
CA THR A 448 -1.78 -23.52 -10.79
C THR A 448 -2.54 -24.47 -9.87
N GLY A 449 -2.14 -24.58 -8.60
CA GLY A 449 -2.67 -25.51 -7.60
C GLY A 449 -3.93 -25.01 -6.88
N ASN A 450 -4.40 -25.81 -5.94
CA ASN A 450 -5.38 -25.44 -4.92
C ASN A 450 -4.64 -25.04 -3.63
N GLY A 451 -5.26 -24.29 -2.74
CA GLY A 451 -4.83 -24.18 -1.35
C GLY A 451 -5.40 -22.95 -0.68
N THR A 452 -4.55 -22.25 0.06
CA THR A 452 -4.94 -21.06 0.82
C THR A 452 -4.66 -19.78 0.04
N ILE A 453 -5.64 -18.87 0.05
CA ILE A 453 -5.52 -17.50 -0.42
C ILE A 453 -5.86 -16.51 0.70
N TYR A 454 -5.16 -15.39 0.71
CA TYR A 454 -5.42 -14.24 1.58
C TYR A 454 -5.82 -13.02 0.74
N GLY A 455 -6.45 -12.03 1.35
CA GLY A 455 -6.73 -10.76 0.67
C GLY A 455 -7.71 -9.89 1.43
N ILE A 456 -8.02 -8.73 0.87
CA ILE A 456 -9.06 -7.84 1.38
C ILE A 456 -10.39 -8.23 0.75
N ALA A 457 -11.35 -8.62 1.58
CA ALA A 457 -12.74 -8.77 1.14
C ALA A 457 -13.29 -7.40 0.71
N SER A 458 -13.75 -7.26 -0.52
CA SER A 458 -14.16 -5.98 -1.09
C SER A 458 -15.43 -6.13 -1.92
N GLU A 459 -15.98 -5.02 -2.38
CA GLU A 459 -17.18 -4.97 -3.20
C GLU A 459 -17.03 -3.96 -4.33
N PHE A 460 -17.48 -4.33 -5.52
CA PHE A 460 -17.63 -3.43 -6.66
C PHE A 460 -18.80 -3.89 -7.53
N ASN A 461 -20.01 -3.51 -7.13
CA ASN A 461 -21.30 -4.02 -7.59
C ASN A 461 -21.58 -5.49 -7.22
N SER A 462 -20.53 -6.27 -6.93
CA SER A 462 -20.58 -7.61 -6.36
C SER A 462 -19.37 -7.83 -5.47
N ALA A 463 -19.47 -8.78 -4.53
CA ALA A 463 -18.36 -9.20 -3.69
C ALA A 463 -17.17 -9.68 -4.53
N GLN A 464 -15.97 -9.32 -4.10
CA GLN A 464 -14.70 -9.63 -4.74
C GLN A 464 -13.59 -9.71 -3.68
N LEU A 465 -12.43 -10.23 -4.06
CA LEU A 465 -11.22 -10.26 -3.26
C LEU A 465 -10.14 -9.40 -3.92
N LEU A 466 -9.43 -8.60 -3.12
CA LEU A 466 -8.26 -7.84 -3.56
C LEU A 466 -7.01 -8.45 -2.94
N LEU A 467 -6.04 -8.83 -3.77
CA LEU A 467 -4.74 -9.30 -3.30
C LEU A 467 -3.88 -8.13 -2.87
N ARG A 468 -3.13 -8.30 -1.78
CA ARG A 468 -2.19 -7.30 -1.28
C ARG A 468 -0.86 -7.42 -1.99
N ASP A 469 -0.41 -8.65 -2.23
CA ASP A 469 0.80 -9.02 -2.97
C ASP A 469 0.73 -10.49 -3.42
N THR A 470 1.76 -11.02 -4.08
CA THR A 470 1.77 -12.42 -4.57
C THR A 470 1.87 -13.47 -3.47
N ASN A 471 2.40 -13.13 -2.29
CA ASN A 471 2.48 -14.06 -1.15
C ASN A 471 1.10 -14.44 -0.63
N ASP A 472 0.08 -13.61 -0.88
CA ASP A 472 -1.31 -13.92 -0.54
C ASP A 472 -1.82 -15.20 -1.24
N THR A 473 -1.13 -15.69 -2.28
CA THR A 473 -1.46 -16.95 -2.97
C THR A 473 -0.38 -18.03 -2.84
N ALA A 474 0.69 -17.78 -2.09
CA ALA A 474 1.82 -18.71 -1.99
C ALA A 474 1.45 -20.09 -1.41
N GLY A 475 0.33 -20.18 -0.69
CA GLY A 475 -0.22 -21.42 -0.12
C GLY A 475 -1.00 -22.29 -1.12
N MET A 476 -1.12 -21.90 -2.39
CA MET A 476 -1.87 -22.65 -3.41
C MET A 476 -1.01 -23.75 -4.08
N THR A 477 -0.52 -24.69 -3.27
CA THR A 477 0.41 -25.76 -3.68
C THR A 477 -0.21 -27.14 -3.78
N ASP A 478 -1.45 -27.29 -3.34
CA ASP A 478 -2.14 -28.57 -3.28
C ASP A 478 -2.71 -28.98 -4.65
N ASP A 479 -3.06 -30.26 -4.77
CA ASP A 479 -3.71 -30.79 -5.97
C ASP A 479 -5.05 -30.07 -6.21
N ARG A 480 -5.31 -29.72 -7.47
CA ARG A 480 -6.56 -29.06 -7.86
C ARG A 480 -7.76 -29.92 -7.48
N CYS A 481 -8.76 -29.29 -6.87
CA CYS A 481 -10.08 -29.90 -6.81
C CYS A 481 -10.62 -29.98 -8.25
N GLN A 482 -11.19 -31.11 -8.60
CA GLN A 482 -11.93 -31.21 -9.84
C GLN A 482 -13.27 -30.48 -9.61
N PRO A 483 -13.68 -29.55 -10.49
CA PRO A 483 -15.04 -29.03 -10.45
C PRO A 483 -15.98 -30.22 -10.35
N ALA A 484 -16.98 -30.14 -9.47
CA ALA A 484 -18.05 -31.12 -9.51
C ALA A 484 -18.79 -30.94 -10.85
N THR A 485 -18.29 -31.49 -11.95
CA THR A 485 -19.15 -32.05 -12.98
C THR A 485 -20.02 -33.01 -12.19
N GLY A 486 -21.31 -32.74 -12.02
CA GLY A 486 -22.17 -33.41 -11.05
C GLY A 486 -22.01 -34.92 -11.06
N ASN A 487 -21.06 -35.43 -10.28
CA ASN A 487 -20.60 -36.80 -10.32
C ASN A 487 -20.70 -37.26 -8.88
N THR A 488 -21.92 -37.68 -8.54
CA THR A 488 -22.14 -38.30 -7.24
C THR A 488 -21.54 -39.69 -7.32
N LEU A 489 -20.48 -39.94 -6.55
CA LEU A 489 -20.05 -41.31 -6.26
C LEU A 489 -21.20 -42.00 -5.52
N ILE A 490 -22.03 -42.76 -6.24
CA ILE A 490 -23.00 -43.65 -5.62
C ILE A 490 -22.26 -44.93 -5.27
N SER A 491 -21.90 -45.07 -4.00
CA SER A 491 -21.35 -46.32 -3.47
C SER A 491 -22.31 -47.46 -3.80
N GLY A 492 -21.91 -48.36 -4.71
CA GLY A 492 -22.61 -49.59 -5.01
C GLY A 492 -23.51 -49.61 -6.25
N LEU A 493 -23.54 -48.63 -7.16
CA LEU A 493 -24.20 -48.80 -8.47
C LEU A 493 -23.26 -48.40 -9.60
N TYR A 494 -22.87 -49.34 -10.47
CA TYR A 494 -21.85 -49.11 -11.51
C TYR A 494 -21.85 -50.23 -12.57
N PHE A 495 -21.19 -50.02 -13.70
CA PHE A 495 -20.96 -51.03 -14.72
C PHE A 495 -20.00 -52.11 -14.21
N SER A 496 -20.50 -53.34 -14.11
CA SER A 496 -19.72 -54.49 -13.69
C SER A 496 -19.06 -55.23 -14.85
N GLU A 497 -19.67 -55.19 -16.02
CA GLU A 497 -19.19 -55.87 -17.21
C GLU A 497 -19.66 -55.16 -18.48
N TYR A 498 -18.82 -55.21 -19.52
CA TYR A 498 -19.11 -54.74 -20.86
C TYR A 498 -18.57 -55.73 -21.87
N ALA A 499 -19.29 -55.98 -22.95
CA ALA A 499 -18.76 -56.77 -24.04
C ALA A 499 -19.10 -56.14 -25.40
N GLU A 500 -18.08 -56.13 -26.25
CA GLU A 500 -18.19 -55.96 -27.68
C GLU A 500 -17.52 -57.19 -28.31
N GLY A 501 -18.34 -58.19 -28.66
CA GLY A 501 -17.88 -59.49 -29.15
C GLY A 501 -18.23 -59.74 -30.61
N THR A 502 -18.09 -61.00 -31.04
CA THR A 502 -18.32 -61.34 -32.45
C THR A 502 -19.75 -61.04 -32.89
N SER A 503 -19.89 -60.45 -34.09
CA SER A 503 -21.18 -60.04 -34.67
C SER A 503 -21.97 -59.09 -33.75
N ASN A 504 -22.95 -59.62 -33.02
CA ASN A 504 -23.89 -58.86 -32.20
C ASN A 504 -23.84 -59.30 -30.74
N ASN A 505 -22.77 -59.98 -30.32
CA ASN A 505 -22.58 -60.38 -28.93
C ASN A 505 -22.14 -59.16 -28.09
N LYS A 506 -23.10 -58.28 -27.82
CA LYS A 506 -22.87 -56.99 -27.17
C LYS A 506 -23.79 -56.82 -25.98
N TYR A 507 -23.25 -56.33 -24.86
CA TYR A 507 -24.05 -56.01 -23.68
C TYR A 507 -23.36 -55.02 -22.73
N LEU A 508 -24.19 -54.38 -21.91
CA LEU A 508 -23.81 -53.67 -20.69
C LEU A 508 -24.39 -54.40 -19.49
N GLU A 509 -23.58 -54.62 -18.46
CA GLU A 509 -24.02 -55.14 -17.17
C GLU A 509 -23.80 -54.09 -16.08
N ILE A 510 -24.86 -53.80 -15.32
CA ILE A 510 -24.84 -52.86 -14.20
C ILE A 510 -25.08 -53.62 -12.91
N TYR A 511 -24.23 -53.44 -11.91
CA TYR A 511 -24.32 -54.10 -10.61
C TYR A 511 -24.82 -53.16 -9.51
N ASN A 512 -25.70 -53.69 -8.67
CA ASN A 512 -26.11 -53.06 -7.42
C ASN A 512 -25.41 -53.73 -6.21
N GLY A 513 -24.27 -53.18 -5.79
CA GLY A 513 -23.57 -53.52 -4.55
C GLY A 513 -24.09 -52.82 -3.28
N THR A 514 -25.24 -52.13 -3.35
CA THR A 514 -25.87 -51.56 -2.15
C THR A 514 -26.64 -52.63 -1.37
N THR A 515 -27.16 -52.25 -0.19
CA THR A 515 -28.01 -53.12 0.63
C THR A 515 -29.48 -53.04 0.29
N GLU A 516 -29.89 -52.13 -0.62
CA GLU A 516 -31.29 -51.86 -0.95
C GLU A 516 -31.58 -52.13 -2.44
N THR A 517 -32.83 -52.42 -2.76
CA THR A 517 -33.26 -52.50 -4.16
C THR A 517 -33.20 -51.10 -4.78
N ILE A 518 -32.55 -50.98 -5.93
CA ILE A 518 -32.49 -49.74 -6.70
C ILE A 518 -33.59 -49.74 -7.76
N ASP A 519 -34.41 -48.69 -7.74
CA ASP A 519 -35.38 -48.37 -8.80
C ASP A 519 -34.71 -47.50 -9.87
N LEU A 520 -34.75 -47.94 -11.13
CA LEU A 520 -34.08 -47.29 -12.26
C LEU A 520 -34.93 -46.24 -12.97
N SER A 521 -36.15 -45.94 -12.49
CA SER A 521 -37.05 -44.95 -13.10
C SER A 521 -36.53 -43.51 -13.14
N GLY A 522 -35.48 -43.20 -12.38
CA GLY A 522 -34.76 -41.92 -12.42
C GLY A 522 -33.34 -42.02 -12.95
N TYR A 523 -33.01 -43.11 -13.64
CA TYR A 523 -31.69 -43.39 -14.21
C TYR A 523 -31.80 -43.57 -15.72
N ALA A 524 -30.67 -43.43 -16.41
CA ALA A 524 -30.56 -43.63 -17.85
C ALA A 524 -29.14 -44.12 -18.20
N TYR A 525 -28.97 -44.57 -19.44
CA TYR A 525 -27.67 -44.95 -20.02
C TYR A 525 -27.36 -44.18 -21.32
N PRO A 526 -27.27 -42.84 -21.28
CA PRO A 526 -26.97 -42.03 -22.47
C PRO A 526 -25.64 -42.41 -23.13
N SER A 527 -25.59 -42.21 -24.44
CA SER A 527 -24.47 -42.63 -25.30
C SER A 527 -24.01 -41.54 -26.26
N ALA A 528 -22.73 -41.57 -26.62
CA ALA A 528 -22.12 -40.80 -27.70
C ALA A 528 -21.61 -41.75 -28.79
N SER A 529 -21.94 -41.50 -30.06
CA SER A 529 -21.70 -42.47 -31.13
C SER A 529 -20.54 -42.08 -32.04
N ASN A 530 -19.48 -42.89 -32.06
CA ASN A 530 -18.18 -42.57 -32.67
C ASN A 530 -17.60 -41.25 -32.12
N GLY A 531 -17.58 -41.11 -30.79
CA GLY A 531 -17.31 -39.84 -30.10
C GLY A 531 -18.54 -38.92 -30.05
N ALA A 532 -18.47 -37.88 -29.21
CA ALA A 532 -19.58 -36.95 -29.01
C ALA A 532 -19.59 -35.82 -30.06
N ASP A 533 -20.77 -35.45 -30.55
CA ASP A 533 -20.96 -34.27 -31.43
C ASP A 533 -20.47 -32.98 -30.74
N VAL A 534 -20.66 -32.91 -29.43
CA VAL A 534 -20.16 -31.84 -28.56
C VAL A 534 -19.43 -32.48 -27.38
N THR A 535 -18.12 -32.22 -27.27
CA THR A 535 -17.27 -32.75 -26.19
C THR A 535 -17.86 -32.46 -24.81
N GLY A 536 -17.98 -33.50 -24.00
CA GLY A 536 -18.56 -33.48 -22.66
C GLY A 536 -20.06 -33.72 -22.61
N THR A 537 -20.72 -34.03 -23.74
CA THR A 537 -22.18 -34.27 -23.80
C THR A 537 -22.52 -35.57 -24.52
N TYR A 538 -23.67 -36.16 -24.21
CA TYR A 538 -24.19 -37.32 -24.94
C TYR A 538 -24.90 -36.90 -26.24
N ASP A 539 -24.96 -37.81 -27.20
CA ASP A 539 -25.73 -37.62 -28.45
C ASP A 539 -27.16 -38.20 -28.32
N PHE A 540 -27.28 -39.33 -27.63
CA PHE A 540 -28.53 -40.06 -27.46
C PHE A 540 -28.84 -40.33 -25.99
N TRP A 541 -30.06 -39.99 -25.56
CA TRP A 541 -30.59 -40.33 -24.24
C TRP A 541 -31.33 -41.67 -24.29
N ASN A 542 -30.99 -42.60 -23.40
CA ASN A 542 -31.55 -43.95 -23.37
C ASN A 542 -32.13 -44.26 -21.98
N ASP A 543 -33.44 -44.45 -21.90
CA ASP A 543 -34.13 -44.81 -20.67
C ASP A 543 -34.11 -46.33 -20.42
N PHE A 544 -34.08 -46.72 -19.14
CA PHE A 544 -34.35 -48.11 -18.75
C PHE A 544 -35.82 -48.48 -18.99
N ALA A 545 -36.10 -49.77 -19.16
CA ALA A 545 -37.46 -50.29 -19.26
C ALA A 545 -38.32 -49.87 -18.06
N SER A 546 -39.60 -49.59 -18.32
CA SER A 546 -40.53 -49.17 -17.28
C SER A 546 -40.64 -50.22 -16.17
N GLY A 547 -40.38 -49.80 -14.92
CA GLY A 547 -40.39 -50.68 -13.75
C GLY A 547 -39.09 -51.47 -13.52
N ALA A 548 -38.01 -51.13 -14.23
CA ALA A 548 -36.70 -51.73 -14.03
C ALA A 548 -36.19 -51.49 -12.60
N THR A 549 -35.74 -52.57 -11.96
CA THR A 549 -35.15 -52.54 -10.62
C THR A 549 -33.96 -53.50 -10.55
N ILE A 550 -33.02 -53.22 -9.65
CA ILE A 550 -31.89 -54.11 -9.35
C ILE A 550 -31.91 -54.43 -7.85
N ALA A 551 -32.08 -55.70 -7.49
CA ALA A 551 -32.02 -56.14 -6.10
C ALA A 551 -30.60 -55.96 -5.50
N PRO A 552 -30.45 -55.91 -4.17
CA PRO A 552 -29.13 -55.93 -3.53
C PRO A 552 -28.28 -57.11 -4.00
N GLY A 553 -27.04 -56.86 -4.42
CA GLY A 553 -26.13 -57.86 -5.00
C GLY A 553 -26.56 -58.37 -6.38
N GLY A 554 -27.59 -57.79 -7.00
CA GLY A 554 -28.08 -58.16 -8.31
C GLY A 554 -27.43 -57.37 -9.44
N VAL A 555 -27.69 -57.79 -10.67
CA VAL A 555 -27.28 -57.09 -11.89
C VAL A 555 -28.47 -56.80 -12.81
N TYR A 556 -28.29 -55.82 -13.69
CA TYR A 556 -29.20 -55.49 -14.78
C TYR A 556 -28.44 -55.50 -16.10
N ILE A 557 -28.88 -56.32 -17.05
CA ILE A 557 -28.18 -56.57 -18.31
C ILE A 557 -28.99 -56.02 -19.48
N ILE A 558 -28.34 -55.17 -20.27
CA ILE A 558 -28.85 -54.61 -21.53
C ILE A 558 -28.10 -55.30 -22.66
N ALA A 559 -28.78 -56.08 -23.48
CA ALA A 559 -28.14 -56.86 -24.55
C ALA A 559 -28.61 -56.47 -25.95
N HIS A 560 -27.79 -56.70 -26.96
CA HIS A 560 -28.24 -56.55 -28.34
C HIS A 560 -29.31 -57.60 -28.68
N PRO A 561 -30.44 -57.25 -29.34
CA PRO A 561 -31.56 -58.18 -29.58
C PRO A 561 -31.21 -59.40 -30.46
N SER A 562 -30.08 -59.34 -31.18
CA SER A 562 -29.54 -60.45 -31.99
C SER A 562 -28.25 -61.05 -31.42
N ALA A 563 -27.98 -60.85 -30.13
CA ALA A 563 -26.86 -61.50 -29.44
C ALA A 563 -27.04 -63.01 -29.34
N ASN A 564 -25.97 -63.72 -28.99
CA ASN A 564 -26.03 -65.15 -28.69
C ASN A 564 -27.14 -65.46 -27.67
N ALA A 565 -27.81 -66.61 -27.84
CA ALA A 565 -28.90 -67.04 -26.96
C ALA A 565 -28.50 -67.13 -25.48
N SER A 566 -27.22 -67.38 -25.17
CA SER A 566 -26.71 -67.40 -23.79
C SER A 566 -26.67 -66.00 -23.14
N ILE A 567 -26.35 -64.95 -23.91
CA ILE A 567 -26.44 -63.55 -23.47
C ILE A 567 -27.91 -63.15 -23.29
N LEU A 568 -28.75 -63.44 -24.30
CA LEU A 568 -30.17 -63.09 -24.26
C LEU A 568 -30.93 -63.77 -23.12
N ALA A 569 -30.50 -64.97 -22.70
CA ALA A 569 -31.07 -65.66 -21.55
C ALA A 569 -30.80 -64.95 -20.21
N LYS A 570 -29.84 -64.02 -20.16
CA LYS A 570 -29.48 -63.21 -18.99
C LYS A 570 -29.98 -61.77 -19.08
N ALA A 571 -30.35 -61.30 -20.27
CA ALA A 571 -30.76 -59.93 -20.52
C ALA A 571 -32.07 -59.57 -19.78
N ASN A 572 -32.09 -58.40 -19.14
CA ASN A 572 -33.28 -57.79 -18.58
C ASN A 572 -34.03 -56.96 -19.63
N GLU A 573 -33.29 -56.34 -20.54
CA GLU A 573 -33.83 -55.62 -21.69
C GLU A 573 -32.91 -55.73 -22.90
N THR A 574 -33.42 -55.30 -24.07
CA THR A 574 -32.64 -55.28 -25.30
C THR A 574 -32.52 -53.88 -25.88
N TYR A 575 -31.33 -53.53 -26.37
CA TYR A 575 -31.06 -52.25 -27.04
C TYR A 575 -30.23 -52.49 -28.31
N THR A 576 -30.64 -51.92 -29.43
CA THR A 576 -30.02 -52.18 -30.75
C THR A 576 -28.70 -51.44 -30.94
N TYR A 577 -28.57 -50.22 -30.43
CA TYR A 577 -27.44 -49.35 -30.74
C TYR A 577 -26.35 -49.44 -29.66
N LEU A 578 -25.96 -50.65 -29.29
CA LEU A 578 -24.84 -50.88 -28.38
C LEU A 578 -23.50 -50.68 -29.08
N SER A 579 -22.50 -50.29 -28.30
CA SER A 579 -21.17 -49.87 -28.76
C SER A 579 -20.52 -50.86 -29.74
N ASN A 580 -19.84 -50.37 -30.78
CA ASN A 580 -18.92 -51.14 -31.63
C ASN A 580 -17.44 -50.89 -31.34
N GLY A 581 -17.14 -50.45 -30.12
CA GLY A 581 -15.81 -50.25 -29.60
C GLY A 581 -15.49 -48.79 -29.30
N ASP A 582 -16.09 -47.87 -30.04
CA ASP A 582 -15.81 -46.42 -30.08
C ASP A 582 -17.01 -45.55 -29.64
N ASP A 583 -18.12 -46.16 -29.22
CA ASP A 583 -19.26 -45.46 -28.66
C ASP A 583 -19.20 -45.46 -27.11
N GLY A 584 -19.21 -44.27 -26.51
CA GLY A 584 -19.14 -44.08 -25.06
C GLY A 584 -20.51 -44.14 -24.39
N PHE A 585 -20.64 -44.88 -23.29
CA PHE A 585 -21.85 -45.00 -22.48
C PHE A 585 -21.61 -44.51 -21.05
N ALA A 586 -22.55 -43.73 -20.52
CA ALA A 586 -22.56 -43.33 -19.12
C ALA A 586 -23.80 -43.88 -18.42
N LEU A 587 -23.66 -44.32 -17.18
CA LEU A 587 -24.78 -44.53 -16.27
C LEU A 587 -25.06 -43.19 -15.56
N VAL A 588 -26.28 -42.68 -15.65
CA VAL A 588 -26.63 -41.38 -15.06
C VAL A 588 -27.86 -41.45 -14.17
N LYS A 589 -28.01 -40.48 -13.26
CA LYS A 589 -29.23 -40.25 -12.47
C LYS A 589 -29.76 -38.85 -12.71
N GLY A 590 -31.04 -38.73 -13.04
CA GLY A 590 -31.71 -37.47 -13.30
C GLY A 590 -32.55 -37.52 -14.57
N THR A 591 -32.70 -36.37 -15.21
CA THR A 591 -33.47 -36.21 -16.45
C THR A 591 -32.56 -35.78 -17.59
N GLN A 592 -33.06 -35.84 -18.82
CA GLN A 592 -32.35 -35.40 -20.02
C GLN A 592 -31.77 -33.98 -19.91
N SER A 593 -32.44 -33.08 -19.18
CA SER A 593 -32.03 -31.67 -19.00
C SER A 593 -31.18 -31.43 -17.75
N SER A 594 -31.07 -32.39 -16.83
CA SER A 594 -30.37 -32.24 -15.56
C SER A 594 -30.08 -33.61 -14.94
N TYR A 595 -28.83 -34.04 -15.00
CA TYR A 595 -28.41 -35.35 -14.52
C TYR A 595 -27.02 -35.29 -13.89
N VAL A 596 -26.69 -36.37 -13.17
CA VAL A 596 -25.36 -36.65 -12.64
C VAL A 596 -24.81 -37.92 -13.28
N ILE A 597 -23.53 -37.96 -13.64
CA ILE A 597 -22.88 -39.19 -14.13
C ILE A 597 -22.43 -40.01 -12.93
N ILE A 598 -22.76 -41.30 -12.95
CA ILE A 598 -22.45 -42.26 -11.90
C ILE A 598 -21.20 -43.05 -12.29
N ASP A 599 -21.19 -43.60 -13.50
CA ASP A 599 -20.15 -44.47 -14.02
C ASP A 599 -20.05 -44.38 -15.54
N MET A 600 -18.92 -44.71 -16.13
CA MET A 600 -18.72 -44.65 -17.59
C MET A 600 -17.90 -45.82 -18.15
N ILE A 601 -18.23 -46.20 -19.38
CA ILE A 601 -17.40 -47.02 -20.28
C ILE A 601 -17.23 -46.24 -21.58
N GLY A 602 -16.00 -45.93 -21.96
CA GLY A 602 -15.73 -44.86 -22.94
C GLY A 602 -15.91 -43.47 -22.32
N ASP A 603 -15.73 -42.44 -23.13
CA ASP A 603 -15.96 -41.04 -22.74
C ASP A 603 -16.91 -40.34 -23.73
N TRP A 604 -17.28 -39.10 -23.42
CA TRP A 604 -17.99 -38.20 -24.34
C TRP A 604 -17.02 -37.19 -24.95
N GLY A 605 -15.84 -37.66 -25.34
CA GLY A 605 -14.78 -36.91 -25.98
C GLY A 605 -14.82 -37.02 -27.51
N PRO A 606 -13.73 -36.61 -28.17
CA PRO A 606 -13.50 -36.89 -29.58
C PRO A 606 -13.49 -38.41 -29.86
N ASP A 607 -13.81 -38.79 -31.09
CA ASP A 607 -13.74 -40.17 -31.58
C ASP A 607 -12.40 -40.84 -31.24
N PRO A 608 -12.37 -41.96 -30.48
CA PRO A 608 -11.15 -42.68 -30.14
C PRO A 608 -10.56 -43.50 -31.31
N GLY A 609 -11.21 -43.52 -32.48
CA GLY A 609 -10.87 -44.40 -33.59
C GLY A 609 -11.65 -45.70 -33.48
N ASP A 610 -10.97 -46.86 -33.43
CA ASP A 610 -11.66 -48.16 -33.34
C ASP A 610 -12.04 -48.56 -31.90
N GLY A 611 -11.60 -47.80 -30.88
CA GLY A 611 -11.87 -48.05 -29.47
C GLY A 611 -10.78 -47.55 -28.52
N TRP A 612 -10.97 -47.73 -27.22
CA TRP A 612 -10.06 -47.26 -26.17
C TRP A 612 -9.09 -48.34 -25.72
N ASP A 613 -7.86 -47.92 -25.41
CA ASP A 613 -6.91 -48.75 -24.66
C ASP A 613 -7.37 -48.89 -23.20
N VAL A 614 -7.38 -50.12 -22.68
CA VAL A 614 -7.78 -50.44 -21.31
C VAL A 614 -6.77 -51.40 -20.69
N ALA A 615 -6.30 -51.10 -19.49
CA ALA A 615 -5.34 -51.92 -18.75
C ALA A 615 -4.05 -52.28 -19.55
N GLY A 616 -3.66 -51.41 -20.49
CA GLY A 616 -2.51 -51.61 -21.37
C GLY A 616 -2.76 -52.53 -22.58
N VAL A 617 -3.99 -52.97 -22.81
CA VAL A 617 -4.41 -53.67 -24.02
C VAL A 617 -4.98 -52.66 -25.01
N THR A 618 -4.43 -52.65 -26.23
CA THR A 618 -4.81 -51.69 -27.26
C THR A 618 -6.18 -51.99 -27.85
N LEU A 619 -7.03 -50.96 -28.02
CA LEU A 619 -8.41 -51.06 -28.52
C LEU A 619 -9.27 -52.08 -27.76
N ALA A 620 -9.09 -52.19 -26.44
CA ALA A 620 -9.71 -53.21 -25.60
C ALA A 620 -11.22 -53.06 -25.39
N THR A 621 -11.83 -51.95 -25.82
CA THR A 621 -13.30 -51.85 -25.90
C THR A 621 -13.87 -52.51 -27.16
N LYS A 622 -13.05 -52.91 -28.12
CA LYS A 622 -13.45 -53.64 -29.33
C LYS A 622 -13.00 -55.09 -29.26
N ASP A 623 -13.84 -56.03 -29.69
CA ASP A 623 -13.56 -57.47 -29.73
C ASP A 623 -13.08 -58.07 -28.38
N HIS A 624 -13.61 -57.60 -27.24
CA HIS A 624 -13.26 -58.07 -25.90
C HIS A 624 -14.45 -57.99 -24.93
N THR A 625 -14.32 -58.70 -23.80
CA THR A 625 -15.15 -58.49 -22.61
C THR A 625 -14.33 -57.76 -21.54
N LEU A 626 -14.84 -56.67 -21.00
CA LEU A 626 -14.25 -55.94 -19.88
C LEU A 626 -15.00 -56.31 -18.59
N VAL A 627 -14.29 -56.90 -17.62
CA VAL A 627 -14.85 -57.27 -16.32
C VAL A 627 -14.27 -56.36 -15.24
N ARG A 628 -15.13 -55.64 -14.53
CA ARG A 628 -14.72 -54.73 -13.45
C ARG A 628 -14.15 -55.55 -12.29
N LYS A 629 -12.94 -55.23 -11.81
CA LYS A 629 -12.23 -55.95 -10.74
C LYS A 629 -13.07 -56.05 -9.45
N ALA A 630 -12.92 -57.16 -8.74
CA ALA A 630 -13.65 -57.42 -7.49
C ALA A 630 -13.29 -56.44 -6.35
N SER A 631 -12.11 -55.82 -6.40
CA SER A 631 -11.70 -54.78 -5.45
C SER A 631 -12.46 -53.46 -5.63
N ILE A 632 -13.15 -53.29 -6.76
CA ILE A 632 -13.86 -52.06 -7.09
C ILE A 632 -15.30 -52.18 -6.59
N THR A 633 -15.59 -51.45 -5.53
CA THR A 633 -16.90 -51.44 -4.84
C THR A 633 -17.67 -50.14 -5.06
N GLN A 634 -17.13 -49.21 -5.85
CA GLN A 634 -17.69 -47.88 -6.10
C GLN A 634 -17.70 -47.57 -7.59
N SER A 635 -18.59 -46.67 -7.98
CA SER A 635 -18.67 -46.15 -9.34
C SER A 635 -17.50 -45.22 -9.65
N ASN A 636 -17.17 -45.07 -10.93
CA ASN A 636 -16.15 -44.15 -11.40
C ASN A 636 -16.60 -43.43 -12.69
N PRO A 637 -17.06 -42.17 -12.58
CA PRO A 637 -17.54 -41.42 -13.72
C PRO A 637 -16.40 -40.82 -14.57
N ASN A 638 -15.13 -41.08 -14.23
CA ASN A 638 -13.98 -40.68 -15.04
C ASN A 638 -13.42 -41.91 -15.77
N TRP A 639 -13.62 -41.94 -17.09
CA TRP A 639 -13.17 -43.06 -17.92
C TRP A 639 -11.65 -43.22 -17.95
N ASP A 640 -10.88 -42.13 -17.97
CA ASP A 640 -9.42 -42.20 -18.01
C ASP A 640 -8.82 -42.84 -16.76
N SER A 641 -9.34 -42.50 -15.58
CA SER A 641 -8.92 -43.16 -14.34
C SER A 641 -9.44 -44.60 -14.25
N SER A 642 -10.65 -44.85 -14.76
CA SER A 642 -11.28 -46.16 -14.77
C SER A 642 -10.56 -47.17 -15.67
N ARG A 643 -10.26 -46.78 -16.91
CA ARG A 643 -9.58 -47.64 -17.89
C ARG A 643 -8.12 -47.90 -17.54
N GLY A 644 -7.47 -46.95 -16.87
CA GLY A 644 -6.06 -47.01 -16.49
C GLY A 644 -5.14 -47.10 -17.71
N THR A 645 -3.84 -47.19 -17.44
CA THR A 645 -2.80 -47.33 -18.48
C THR A 645 -2.21 -48.74 -18.52
N ASN A 646 -2.39 -49.52 -17.46
CA ASN A 646 -1.85 -50.87 -17.30
C ASN A 646 -2.72 -51.70 -16.34
N VAL A 647 -2.35 -52.96 -16.15
CA VAL A 647 -3.12 -53.90 -15.31
C VAL A 647 -3.14 -53.54 -13.83
N ASP A 648 -2.24 -52.72 -13.32
CA ASP A 648 -2.18 -52.36 -11.89
C ASP A 648 -3.09 -51.17 -11.57
N ASP A 649 -3.10 -50.14 -12.43
CA ASP A 649 -3.87 -48.92 -12.23
C ASP A 649 -5.31 -48.97 -12.80
N SER A 650 -5.60 -49.92 -13.69
CA SER A 650 -6.95 -50.08 -14.26
C SER A 650 -7.95 -50.67 -13.27
N GLU A 651 -9.22 -50.28 -13.39
CA GLU A 651 -10.34 -50.89 -12.68
C GLU A 651 -10.87 -52.16 -13.38
N TRP A 652 -10.38 -52.46 -14.58
CA TRP A 652 -10.90 -53.52 -15.45
C TRP A 652 -9.91 -54.67 -15.64
N VAL A 653 -10.46 -55.85 -15.89
CA VAL A 653 -9.77 -57.02 -16.42
C VAL A 653 -10.26 -57.22 -17.84
N VAL A 654 -9.34 -57.12 -18.81
CA VAL A 654 -9.63 -57.37 -20.22
C VAL A 654 -9.62 -58.88 -20.46
N LYS A 655 -10.72 -59.41 -21.00
CA LYS A 655 -10.93 -60.83 -21.37
C LYS A 655 -11.01 -60.98 -22.87
N ASP A 656 -10.71 -62.18 -23.34
CA ASP A 656 -10.79 -62.53 -24.76
C ASP A 656 -12.21 -62.29 -25.33
N VAL A 657 -12.28 -62.09 -26.64
CA VAL A 657 -13.54 -61.98 -27.38
C VAL A 657 -14.50 -63.12 -27.02
N ASP A 658 -15.78 -62.78 -26.80
CA ASP A 658 -16.85 -63.70 -26.45
C ASP A 658 -16.65 -64.49 -25.12
N ASP A 659 -15.80 -64.01 -24.19
CA ASP A 659 -15.77 -64.52 -22.81
C ASP A 659 -16.95 -63.94 -22.02
N TRP A 660 -17.98 -64.76 -21.79
CA TRP A 660 -19.16 -64.42 -20.97
C TRP A 660 -19.23 -65.25 -19.69
N THR A 661 -18.09 -65.77 -19.21
CA THR A 661 -18.07 -66.67 -18.06
C THR A 661 -18.53 -66.01 -16.76
N SER A 662 -18.39 -64.69 -16.65
CA SER A 662 -18.85 -63.88 -15.52
C SER A 662 -20.23 -63.23 -15.71
N LEU A 663 -20.81 -63.26 -16.92
CA LEU A 663 -22.08 -62.61 -17.22
C LEU A 663 -23.22 -63.09 -16.30
N GLY A 664 -23.85 -62.12 -15.64
CA GLY A 664 -24.92 -62.35 -14.67
C GLY A 664 -24.42 -62.67 -13.26
N SER A 665 -23.13 -62.48 -12.97
CA SER A 665 -22.54 -62.78 -11.67
C SER A 665 -21.42 -61.79 -11.30
N ARG A 666 -21.47 -61.29 -10.06
CA ARG A 666 -20.47 -60.40 -9.49
C ARG A 666 -20.10 -60.79 -8.07
#